data_AF-A0A2A5F0S3-F1
#
_entry.id   AF-A0A2A5F0S3-F1
#
_cell.length_a   1.000
_cell.length_b   1.000
_cell.length_c   1.000
_cell.angle_alpha   90.00
_cell.angle_beta   90.00
_cell.angle_gamma   90.00
#
_symmetry.space_group_name_H-M   'P 1'
#
loop_
_entity.id
_entity.type
_entity.pdbx_description
1 polymer ?
#
loop_
_entity_poly.entity_id
_entity_poly.type
_entity_poly.pdbx_seq_one_letter_code
_entity_poly.pdbx_strand_id
1 'polypeptide(L)'
;MARTREVGTLWIGGPLSWMEQLCLKSFVDKGQKITLFSYEDIPNVPDGVIRRDGREIIDTDDFIKYEQKNSFALFADWFRLHMIHQCPGMIWIDTDVYCHRPLDYESDYVFGYELPGEQRVNNAVLGLPADSEMLRQMIEFTNDRYSIASFLPRKRQQIMRKAAKAGNPVHITEQPWGVWGPMMVTHYVHALAMEKYVQPLNAFYPITFRERFKFMRRAELAEDLITSETTALHLWASNKRQLGNIHDGLPPKGSYLERLVQEHGINPALAPIKGRGNTTFDGALIDDLDLTEVTTVADLTGNARSFVLALYHKFDCNVQLINANRRGKFKDEDESWLADYTRFLIDNDVEPDRITVIRFEKDLRPVDVLCNLSGFGDRFKTPFLGKFMDRCLHSDTRIFMDVRKGSGAFPFLKSYGTNTPLSTRTEDGHKVTRIRVTPKPPEASDAEGSWDRIATKLAGDKGWYRASTNGHSFLYVPRSSDTLVVTFDNLDIAMTKREDRRPWGYSFIKDQGWSMLGVLAGGWTWYREQWVSDQFDQLKDDGFFKQFKRVVFYGASMGGYAACAFSSAAPGCDVMAISPQSTVDKSVVPWESRYKVVWNRDFNGKYGDAAKVSQAANRVLILYDPYEPLDAQHAARFTGENVQHLRAPLLGHRLGSSLNQMGILSPIILGALDGSLSSREYYKLLRARKSSPRYQRELFNRAIDKGHTDLARSLGEHILKLNPNRAVRQGLRTLR
;
A
#
# COMPACT_ATOMS: atom_id res chain seq x y z
N MET A 1 29.01 -31.20 -25.18
CA MET A 1 29.45 -29.86 -24.71
C MET A 1 28.30 -29.33 -23.88
N ALA A 2 28.57 -28.98 -22.63
CA ALA A 2 27.53 -28.63 -21.66
C ALA A 2 26.62 -27.54 -22.26
N ARG A 3 25.31 -27.82 -22.35
CA ARG A 3 24.33 -26.93 -23.00
C ARG A 3 23.49 -26.25 -21.94
N THR A 4 23.68 -24.95 -21.77
CA THR A 4 22.76 -24.14 -20.95
C THR A 4 21.45 -23.96 -21.70
N ARG A 5 20.37 -24.54 -21.17
CA ARG A 5 19.02 -24.43 -21.74
C ARG A 5 18.22 -23.33 -21.06
N GLU A 6 17.20 -22.83 -21.75
CA GLU A 6 16.20 -21.97 -21.14
C GLU A 6 15.38 -22.75 -20.10
N VAL A 7 15.07 -22.11 -18.99
CA VAL A 7 14.17 -22.66 -17.98
C VAL A 7 12.81 -21.97 -18.02
N GLY A 8 11.75 -22.71 -17.72
CA GLY A 8 10.38 -22.19 -17.68
C GLY A 8 9.72 -22.46 -16.33
N THR A 9 8.88 -21.52 -15.88
CA THR A 9 8.11 -21.64 -14.64
C THR A 9 6.76 -20.96 -14.77
N LEU A 10 5.87 -21.16 -13.79
CA LEU A 10 4.50 -20.65 -13.79
C LEU A 10 4.18 -19.92 -12.49
N TRP A 11 3.51 -18.78 -12.62
CA TRP A 11 2.88 -18.09 -11.51
C TRP A 11 1.41 -17.76 -11.80
N ILE A 12 0.55 -18.00 -10.81
CA ILE A 12 -0.90 -17.77 -10.92
C ILE A 12 -1.33 -16.89 -9.74
N GLY A 13 -1.72 -15.66 -10.04
CA GLY A 13 -2.37 -14.78 -9.08
C GLY A 13 -1.41 -13.94 -8.22
N GLY A 14 -1.59 -12.62 -8.28
CA GLY A 14 -0.97 -11.63 -7.42
C GLY A 14 0.53 -11.43 -7.63
N PRO A 15 1.12 -10.41 -6.98
CA PRO A 15 2.55 -10.16 -7.07
C PRO A 15 3.36 -11.23 -6.33
N LEU A 16 4.60 -11.42 -6.79
CA LEU A 16 5.58 -12.36 -6.22
C LEU A 16 5.97 -11.95 -4.79
N SER A 17 6.29 -12.92 -3.93
CA SER A 17 7.02 -12.61 -2.70
C SER A 17 8.52 -12.57 -2.98
N TRP A 18 9.30 -12.05 -2.04
CA TRP A 18 10.76 -11.98 -2.15
C TRP A 18 11.41 -13.34 -2.39
N MET A 19 10.78 -14.44 -1.95
CA MET A 19 11.32 -15.79 -2.15
C MET A 19 11.21 -16.23 -3.61
N GLU A 20 10.09 -15.94 -4.28
CA GLU A 20 9.97 -16.16 -5.72
C GLU A 20 10.86 -15.20 -6.51
N GLN A 21 10.90 -13.92 -6.12
CA GLN A 21 11.82 -12.96 -6.75
C GLN A 21 13.28 -13.42 -6.66
N LEU A 22 13.70 -13.91 -5.49
CA LEU A 22 15.03 -14.48 -5.28
C LEU A 22 15.29 -15.65 -6.23
N CYS A 23 14.35 -16.58 -6.35
CA CYS A 23 14.50 -17.74 -7.23
C CYS A 23 14.61 -17.31 -8.69
N LEU A 24 13.70 -16.47 -9.19
CA LEU A 24 13.74 -16.01 -10.57
C LEU A 24 15.01 -15.20 -10.88
N LYS A 25 15.36 -14.26 -10.00
CA LYS A 25 16.52 -13.38 -10.14
C LYS A 25 17.83 -14.17 -10.12
N SER A 26 17.89 -15.27 -9.37
CA SER A 26 19.08 -16.13 -9.35
C SER A 26 19.43 -16.71 -10.72
N PHE A 27 18.44 -17.12 -11.54
CA PHE A 27 18.71 -17.61 -12.90
C PHE A 27 19.28 -16.51 -13.79
N VAL A 28 18.68 -15.32 -13.73
CA VAL A 28 19.15 -14.14 -14.46
C VAL A 28 20.60 -13.81 -14.09
N ASP A 29 20.91 -13.77 -12.79
CA ASP A 29 22.24 -13.41 -12.29
C ASP A 29 23.32 -14.46 -12.61
N LYS A 30 22.92 -15.73 -12.72
CA LYS A 30 23.82 -16.80 -13.17
C LYS A 30 23.89 -16.90 -14.71
N GLY A 31 23.22 -16.01 -15.45
CA GLY A 31 23.26 -15.95 -16.91
C GLY A 31 22.42 -17.01 -17.63
N GLN A 32 21.49 -17.66 -16.94
CA GLN A 32 20.57 -18.64 -17.53
C GLN A 32 19.22 -17.99 -17.85
N LYS A 33 18.77 -18.12 -19.10
CA LYS A 33 17.47 -17.58 -19.53
C LYS A 33 16.34 -18.25 -18.76
N ILE A 34 15.43 -17.44 -18.23
CA ILE A 34 14.25 -17.89 -17.49
C ILE A 34 12.99 -17.21 -18.03
N THR A 35 11.97 -18.02 -18.29
CA THR A 35 10.64 -17.59 -18.70
C THR A 35 9.64 -17.84 -17.58
N LEU A 36 8.95 -16.77 -17.16
CA LEU A 36 7.80 -16.80 -16.28
C LEU A 36 6.52 -16.75 -17.13
N PHE A 37 5.77 -17.84 -17.11
CA PHE A 37 4.40 -17.89 -17.61
C PHE A 37 3.44 -17.37 -16.54
N SER A 38 2.48 -16.53 -16.94
CA SER A 38 1.39 -16.07 -16.08
C SER A 38 0.12 -15.80 -16.88
N TYR A 39 -1.04 -15.86 -16.21
CA TYR A 39 -2.36 -15.59 -16.83
C TYR A 39 -2.83 -14.15 -16.59
N GLU A 40 -2.01 -13.34 -15.91
CA GLU A 40 -2.23 -11.93 -15.64
C GLU A 40 -0.89 -11.19 -15.55
N ASP A 41 -0.93 -9.86 -15.56
CA ASP A 41 0.26 -9.02 -15.39
C ASP A 41 0.74 -9.04 -13.94
N ILE A 42 2.00 -9.43 -13.74
CA ILE A 42 2.64 -9.54 -12.43
C ILE A 42 3.52 -8.30 -12.18
N PRO A 43 3.14 -7.36 -11.30
CA PRO A 43 3.72 -6.02 -11.29
C PRO A 43 5.16 -5.94 -10.76
N ASN A 44 5.70 -7.02 -10.18
CA ASN A 44 7.00 -7.04 -9.48
C ASN A 44 7.90 -8.21 -9.91
N VAL A 45 7.86 -8.56 -11.20
CA VAL A 45 8.78 -9.54 -11.80
C VAL A 45 10.19 -8.94 -11.85
N PRO A 46 11.24 -9.65 -11.41
CA PRO A 46 12.62 -9.15 -11.50
C PRO A 46 13.06 -8.86 -12.95
N ASP A 47 13.86 -7.82 -13.13
CA ASP A 47 14.45 -7.48 -14.43
C ASP A 47 15.24 -8.67 -15.01
N GLY A 48 15.15 -8.85 -16.33
CA GLY A 48 15.81 -9.94 -17.07
C GLY A 48 15.01 -11.24 -17.16
N VAL A 49 13.92 -11.39 -16.40
CA VAL A 49 12.99 -12.52 -16.54
C VAL A 49 12.10 -12.30 -17.78
N ILE A 50 12.03 -13.30 -18.66
CA ILE A 50 11.17 -13.29 -19.85
C ILE A 50 9.72 -13.53 -19.38
N ARG A 51 8.76 -12.76 -19.87
CA ARG A 51 7.35 -12.85 -19.49
C ARG A 51 6.55 -13.37 -20.69
N ARG A 52 5.77 -14.44 -20.51
CA ARG A 52 4.91 -15.03 -21.55
C ARG A 52 3.52 -15.33 -20.99
N ASP A 53 2.52 -15.33 -21.87
CA ASP A 53 1.15 -15.65 -21.47
C ASP A 53 1.04 -17.17 -21.24
N GLY A 54 0.51 -17.58 -20.09
CA GLY A 54 0.24 -18.98 -19.78
C GLY A 54 -0.70 -19.65 -20.78
N ARG A 55 -1.58 -18.87 -21.42
CA ARG A 55 -2.49 -19.34 -22.47
C ARG A 55 -1.79 -19.84 -23.71
N GLU A 56 -0.52 -19.47 -23.92
CA GLU A 56 0.31 -20.03 -24.99
C GLU A 56 0.57 -21.53 -24.80
N ILE A 57 0.49 -22.04 -23.56
CA ILE A 57 0.71 -23.45 -23.23
C ILE A 57 -0.62 -24.16 -22.97
N ILE A 58 -1.49 -23.55 -22.15
CA ILE A 58 -2.83 -24.07 -21.86
C ILE A 58 -3.81 -22.91 -21.84
N ASP A 59 -4.68 -22.82 -22.83
CA ASP A 59 -5.77 -21.83 -22.83
C ASP A 59 -6.92 -22.32 -21.94
N THR A 60 -7.06 -21.73 -20.75
CA THR A 60 -8.06 -22.14 -19.75
C THR A 60 -8.34 -21.05 -18.73
N ASP A 61 -9.56 -21.06 -18.20
CA ASP A 61 -9.96 -20.30 -17.00
C ASP A 61 -10.14 -21.21 -15.77
N ASP A 62 -9.97 -22.53 -15.94
CA ASP A 62 -10.15 -23.55 -14.91
C ASP A 62 -8.81 -23.97 -14.29
N PHE A 63 -8.40 -23.21 -13.27
CA PHE A 63 -7.18 -23.47 -12.51
C PHE A 63 -7.41 -24.46 -11.37
N ILE A 64 -7.34 -25.76 -11.68
CA ILE A 64 -7.55 -26.85 -10.72
C ILE A 64 -6.63 -26.76 -9.48
N LYS A 65 -7.19 -27.02 -8.30
CA LYS A 65 -6.48 -26.98 -7.01
C LYS A 65 -6.77 -28.22 -6.18
N TYR A 66 -5.79 -28.67 -5.39
CA TYR A 66 -6.07 -29.64 -4.33
C TYR A 66 -7.06 -29.05 -3.31
N GLU A 67 -8.21 -29.69 -3.13
CA GLU A 67 -9.30 -29.20 -2.26
C GLU A 67 -8.83 -28.98 -0.82
N GLN A 68 -8.07 -29.93 -0.27
CA GLN A 68 -7.61 -29.88 1.11
C GLN A 68 -6.53 -28.83 1.37
N LYS A 69 -5.82 -28.37 0.33
CA LYS A 69 -4.62 -27.51 0.48
C LYS A 69 -4.76 -26.14 -0.16
N ASN A 70 -5.83 -25.88 -0.93
CA ASN A 70 -6.02 -24.67 -1.73
C ASN A 70 -4.75 -24.28 -2.51
N SER A 71 -4.15 -25.25 -3.22
CA SER A 71 -2.83 -25.13 -3.83
C SER A 71 -2.90 -25.37 -5.34
N PHE A 72 -2.36 -24.43 -6.11
CA PHE A 72 -2.19 -24.53 -7.57
C PHE A 72 -1.11 -25.53 -8.02
N ALA A 73 -0.46 -26.23 -7.08
CA ALA A 73 0.52 -27.26 -7.40
C ALA A 73 -0.01 -28.29 -8.42
N LEU A 74 -1.30 -28.62 -8.36
CA LEU A 74 -1.92 -29.55 -9.29
C LEU A 74 -1.99 -28.99 -10.72
N PHE A 75 -2.41 -27.73 -10.87
CA PHE A 75 -2.39 -27.07 -12.16
C PHE A 75 -0.96 -26.92 -12.69
N ALA A 76 0.02 -26.61 -11.84
CA ALA A 76 1.43 -26.56 -12.22
C ALA A 76 1.98 -27.94 -12.64
N ASP A 77 1.54 -29.04 -12.01
CA ASP A 77 1.83 -30.41 -12.42
C ASP A 77 1.33 -30.71 -13.84
N TRP A 78 0.16 -30.19 -14.21
CA TRP A 78 -0.37 -30.33 -15.56
C TRP A 78 0.34 -29.40 -16.56
N PHE A 79 0.45 -28.12 -16.24
CA PHE A 79 1.08 -27.10 -17.07
C PHE A 79 2.53 -27.44 -17.43
N ARG A 80 3.33 -27.96 -16.49
CA ARG A 80 4.75 -28.28 -16.75
C ARG A 80 4.92 -29.32 -17.85
N LEU A 81 4.03 -30.31 -17.93
CA LEU A 81 4.11 -31.35 -18.97
C LEU A 81 3.82 -30.75 -20.35
N HIS A 82 2.76 -29.94 -20.44
CA HIS A 82 2.39 -29.26 -21.68
C HIS A 82 3.46 -28.24 -22.10
N MET A 83 4.09 -27.54 -21.16
CA MET A 83 5.19 -26.62 -21.43
C MET A 83 6.38 -27.37 -22.02
N ILE A 84 6.81 -28.48 -21.42
CA ILE A 84 7.93 -29.28 -21.93
C ILE A 84 7.62 -29.83 -23.33
N HIS A 85 6.38 -30.25 -23.57
CA HIS A 85 5.96 -30.74 -24.88
C HIS A 85 5.97 -29.65 -25.97
N GLN A 86 5.47 -28.45 -25.64
CA GLN A 86 5.31 -27.36 -26.61
C GLN A 86 6.56 -26.47 -26.78
N CYS A 87 7.48 -26.50 -25.80
CA CYS A 87 8.74 -25.76 -25.81
C CYS A 87 9.94 -26.73 -25.76
N PRO A 88 10.31 -27.38 -26.88
CA PRO A 88 11.38 -28.38 -26.90
C PRO A 88 12.71 -27.87 -26.33
N GLY A 89 13.27 -28.62 -25.39
CA GLY A 89 14.53 -28.29 -24.70
C GLY A 89 14.38 -27.32 -23.53
N MET A 90 13.17 -26.81 -23.23
CA MET A 90 12.96 -26.03 -22.02
C MET A 90 12.91 -26.94 -20.78
N ILE A 91 13.60 -26.55 -19.71
CA ILE A 91 13.57 -27.26 -18.42
C ILE A 91 12.55 -26.58 -17.50
N TRP A 92 11.59 -27.33 -16.97
CA TRP A 92 10.71 -26.83 -15.93
C TRP A 92 11.46 -26.63 -14.62
N ILE A 93 11.19 -25.51 -13.96
CA ILE A 93 11.55 -25.27 -12.56
C ILE A 93 10.33 -24.77 -11.77
N ASP A 94 10.13 -25.25 -10.53
CA ASP A 94 9.17 -24.64 -9.62
C ASP A 94 9.64 -23.22 -9.21
N THR A 95 8.71 -22.32 -8.90
CA THR A 95 9.01 -20.90 -8.56
C THR A 95 9.77 -20.72 -7.24
N ASP A 96 9.98 -21.81 -6.49
CA ASP A 96 10.80 -21.89 -5.27
C ASP A 96 12.12 -22.64 -5.48
N VAL A 97 12.58 -22.79 -6.73
CA VAL A 97 13.90 -23.33 -7.08
C VAL A 97 14.88 -22.20 -7.32
N TYR A 98 15.97 -22.18 -6.54
CA TYR A 98 17.07 -21.23 -6.67
C TYR A 98 18.17 -21.79 -7.57
N CYS A 99 18.73 -20.95 -8.45
CA CYS A 99 19.86 -21.28 -9.33
C CYS A 99 21.19 -21.03 -8.61
N HIS A 100 21.87 -22.11 -8.21
CA HIS A 100 23.21 -22.03 -7.64
C HIS A 100 24.27 -21.85 -8.73
N ARG A 101 24.14 -22.61 -9.82
CA ARG A 101 24.92 -22.47 -11.07
C ARG A 101 24.04 -22.90 -12.25
N PRO A 102 24.36 -22.48 -13.49
CA PRO A 102 23.58 -22.86 -14.66
C PRO A 102 23.35 -24.38 -14.74
N LEU A 103 22.11 -24.78 -15.09
CA LEU A 103 21.76 -26.17 -15.33
C LEU A 103 22.30 -26.57 -16.72
N ASP A 104 23.53 -27.08 -16.73
CA ASP A 104 24.37 -27.31 -17.90
C ASP A 104 24.47 -28.80 -18.28
N TYR A 105 23.33 -29.47 -18.33
CA TYR A 105 23.25 -30.91 -18.60
C TYR A 105 23.26 -31.23 -20.10
N GLU A 106 24.06 -32.21 -20.52
CA GLU A 106 24.11 -32.71 -21.90
C GLU A 106 22.80 -33.38 -22.33
N SER A 107 22.22 -34.20 -21.44
CA SER A 107 20.97 -34.93 -21.68
C SER A 107 19.75 -34.01 -21.57
N ASP A 108 18.75 -34.20 -22.45
CA ASP A 108 17.45 -33.51 -22.33
C ASP A 108 16.61 -34.06 -21.16
N TYR A 109 16.95 -35.25 -20.66
CA TYR A 109 16.42 -35.78 -19.40
C TYR A 109 17.13 -35.11 -18.22
N VAL A 110 16.42 -34.24 -17.48
CA VAL A 110 16.93 -33.48 -16.34
C VAL A 110 15.94 -33.58 -15.18
N PHE A 111 16.17 -34.53 -14.26
CA PHE A 111 15.41 -34.73 -13.03
C PHE A 111 16.28 -35.49 -12.04
N GLY A 112 16.01 -35.38 -10.73
CA GLY A 112 16.88 -35.94 -9.70
C GLY A 112 16.15 -36.64 -8.56
N TYR A 113 16.88 -37.45 -7.82
CA TYR A 113 16.39 -38.09 -6.60
C TYR A 113 16.15 -37.06 -5.49
N GLU A 114 15.07 -37.16 -4.72
CA GLU A 114 14.75 -36.20 -3.65
C GLU A 114 15.03 -36.67 -2.23
N LEU A 115 15.33 -37.95 -2.03
CA LEU A 115 15.52 -38.53 -0.70
C LEU A 115 16.79 -39.41 -0.64
N PRO A 116 17.57 -39.32 0.46
CA PRO A 116 18.76 -40.15 0.64
C PRO A 116 18.40 -41.64 0.67
N GLY A 117 19.03 -42.43 -0.20
CA GLY A 117 18.86 -43.89 -0.23
C GLY A 117 17.50 -44.39 -0.74
N GLU A 118 16.61 -43.49 -1.19
CA GLU A 118 15.33 -43.84 -1.79
C GLU A 118 15.36 -43.53 -3.30
N GLN A 119 14.73 -44.36 -4.12
CA GLN A 119 14.67 -44.16 -5.57
C GLN A 119 13.51 -43.23 -5.99
N ARG A 120 13.20 -42.22 -5.18
CA ARG A 120 12.10 -41.30 -5.46
C ARG A 120 12.60 -40.08 -6.23
N VAL A 121 11.98 -39.80 -7.37
CA VAL A 121 12.29 -38.67 -8.26
C VAL A 121 11.29 -37.55 -8.03
N ASN A 122 11.79 -36.32 -7.96
CA ASN A 122 10.97 -35.12 -7.80
C ASN A 122 10.78 -34.41 -9.15
N ASN A 123 9.76 -33.57 -9.24
CA ASN A 123 9.36 -32.87 -10.45
C ASN A 123 9.55 -31.35 -10.40
N ALA A 124 10.12 -30.82 -9.31
CA ALA A 124 10.42 -29.40 -9.16
C ALA A 124 11.52 -28.91 -10.11
N VAL A 125 12.38 -29.81 -10.60
CA VAL A 125 13.25 -29.59 -11.77
C VAL A 125 12.98 -30.74 -12.73
N LEU A 126 12.45 -30.44 -13.92
CA LEU A 126 12.02 -31.46 -14.88
C LEU A 126 12.30 -31.03 -16.33
N GLY A 127 13.26 -31.68 -16.96
CA GLY A 127 13.51 -31.64 -18.40
C GLY A 127 13.28 -33.03 -18.99
N LEU A 128 12.60 -33.08 -20.14
CA LEU A 128 12.38 -34.30 -20.92
C LEU A 128 12.44 -33.93 -22.41
N PRO A 129 12.84 -34.85 -23.31
CA PRO A 129 12.60 -34.67 -24.74
C PRO A 129 11.09 -34.54 -25.01
N ALA A 130 10.73 -33.58 -25.88
CA ALA A 130 9.34 -33.22 -26.17
C ALA A 130 8.52 -34.36 -26.81
N ASP A 131 9.20 -35.32 -27.43
CA ASP A 131 8.68 -36.52 -28.09
C ASP A 131 8.94 -37.81 -27.30
N SER A 132 9.47 -37.71 -26.07
CA SER A 132 9.79 -38.90 -25.27
C SER A 132 8.54 -39.69 -24.87
N GLU A 133 8.68 -41.01 -24.87
CA GLU A 133 7.62 -41.94 -24.43
C GLU A 133 7.16 -41.66 -23.00
N MET A 134 8.10 -41.27 -22.12
CA MET A 134 7.79 -40.87 -20.75
C MET A 134 6.85 -39.67 -20.69
N LEU A 135 7.15 -38.59 -21.44
CA LEU A 135 6.31 -37.39 -21.48
C LEU A 135 4.93 -37.70 -22.08
N ARG A 136 4.89 -38.50 -23.15
CA ARG A 136 3.64 -38.93 -23.80
C ARG A 136 2.72 -39.66 -22.82
N GLN A 137 3.23 -40.65 -22.08
CA GLN A 137 2.44 -41.39 -21.10
C GLN A 137 1.98 -40.52 -19.92
N MET A 138 2.82 -39.58 -19.46
CA MET A 138 2.43 -38.64 -18.41
C MET A 138 1.30 -37.71 -18.86
N ILE A 139 1.40 -37.14 -20.07
CA ILE A 139 0.34 -36.28 -20.62
C ILE A 139 -0.97 -37.09 -20.77
N GLU A 140 -0.90 -38.30 -21.35
CA GLU A 140 -2.04 -39.20 -21.50
C GLU A 140 -2.71 -39.49 -20.15
N PHE A 141 -1.92 -39.75 -19.10
CA PHE A 141 -2.44 -39.96 -17.75
C PHE A 141 -3.10 -38.71 -17.16
N THR A 142 -2.55 -37.52 -17.38
CA THR A 142 -3.09 -36.25 -16.87
C THR A 142 -4.28 -35.70 -17.67
N ASN A 143 -4.54 -36.20 -18.89
CA ASN A 143 -5.70 -35.80 -19.69
C ASN A 143 -7.04 -36.28 -19.10
N ASP A 144 -7.01 -37.33 -18.28
CA ASP A 144 -8.18 -37.80 -17.52
C ASP A 144 -8.09 -37.35 -16.05
N ARG A 145 -8.94 -36.38 -15.68
CA ARG A 145 -9.05 -35.85 -14.31
C ARG A 145 -9.62 -36.86 -13.30
N TYR A 146 -10.12 -37.99 -13.76
CA TYR A 146 -10.62 -39.09 -12.92
C TYR A 146 -9.72 -40.32 -12.99
N SER A 147 -8.54 -40.17 -13.59
CA SER A 147 -7.57 -41.26 -13.74
C SER A 147 -7.19 -41.87 -12.39
N ILE A 148 -7.11 -43.21 -12.36
CA ILE A 148 -6.71 -43.97 -11.17
C ILE A 148 -5.27 -44.43 -11.35
N ALA A 149 -4.34 -43.76 -10.70
CA ALA A 149 -2.92 -44.10 -10.73
C ALA A 149 -2.67 -45.58 -10.35
N SER A 150 -2.04 -46.32 -11.26
CA SER A 150 -1.64 -47.73 -11.07
C SER A 150 -0.62 -47.91 -9.92
N PHE A 151 0.12 -46.84 -9.61
CA PHE A 151 1.13 -46.76 -8.56
C PHE A 151 0.59 -46.34 -7.18
N LEU A 152 -0.72 -46.11 -7.03
CA LEU A 152 -1.33 -45.94 -5.70
C LEU A 152 -1.43 -47.28 -4.96
N PRO A 153 -1.52 -47.30 -3.62
CA PRO A 153 -1.80 -48.53 -2.87
C PRO A 153 -3.07 -49.24 -3.39
N ARG A 154 -3.00 -50.57 -3.57
CA ARG A 154 -4.12 -51.38 -4.15
C ARG A 154 -5.48 -51.10 -3.50
N LYS A 155 -5.51 -50.94 -2.18
CA LYS A 155 -6.73 -50.61 -1.42
C LYS A 155 -7.35 -49.28 -1.87
N ARG A 156 -6.55 -48.24 -2.12
CA ARG A 156 -7.03 -46.94 -2.62
C ARG A 156 -7.57 -47.07 -4.05
N GLN A 157 -6.85 -47.79 -4.92
CA GLN A 157 -7.33 -48.05 -6.27
C GLN A 157 -8.70 -48.76 -6.26
N GLN A 158 -8.89 -49.76 -5.40
CA GLN A 158 -10.16 -50.47 -5.27
C GLN A 158 -11.29 -49.56 -4.79
N ILE A 159 -11.02 -48.67 -3.82
CA ILE A 159 -11.99 -47.68 -3.34
C ILE A 159 -12.41 -46.76 -4.48
N MET A 160 -11.45 -46.21 -5.23
CA MET A 160 -11.73 -45.31 -6.36
C MET A 160 -12.47 -46.02 -7.49
N ARG A 161 -12.08 -47.26 -7.84
CA ARG A 161 -12.79 -48.08 -8.83
C ARG A 161 -14.22 -48.39 -8.40
N LYS A 162 -14.45 -48.67 -7.11
CA LYS A 162 -15.81 -48.90 -6.57
C LYS A 162 -16.65 -47.62 -6.63
N ALA A 163 -16.07 -46.47 -6.28
CA ALA A 163 -16.73 -45.17 -6.37
C ALA A 163 -17.11 -44.83 -7.82
N ALA A 164 -16.19 -45.02 -8.77
CA ALA A 164 -16.45 -44.85 -10.21
C ALA A 164 -17.56 -45.78 -10.71
N LYS A 165 -17.56 -47.07 -10.34
CA LYS A 165 -18.63 -48.02 -10.67
C LYS A 165 -19.99 -47.62 -10.09
N ALA A 166 -19.99 -46.89 -8.97
CA ALA A 166 -21.20 -46.36 -8.33
C ALA A 166 -21.65 -45.00 -8.91
N GLY A 167 -21.03 -44.52 -10.00
CA GLY A 167 -21.35 -43.24 -10.63
C GLY A 167 -20.69 -42.02 -9.99
N ASN A 168 -19.82 -42.22 -8.99
CA ASN A 168 -19.14 -41.15 -8.25
C ASN A 168 -17.61 -41.28 -8.39
N PRO A 169 -17.03 -41.06 -9.58
CA PRO A 169 -15.59 -41.14 -9.76
C PRO A 169 -14.88 -40.04 -8.94
N VAL A 170 -13.72 -40.38 -8.35
CA VAL A 170 -12.95 -39.47 -7.50
C VAL A 170 -12.14 -38.54 -8.39
N HIS A 171 -12.41 -37.23 -8.30
CA HIS A 171 -11.71 -36.24 -9.11
C HIS A 171 -10.27 -36.04 -8.59
N ILE A 172 -9.34 -35.66 -9.46
CA ILE A 172 -7.93 -35.47 -9.12
C ILE A 172 -7.71 -34.47 -7.96
N THR A 173 -8.61 -33.51 -7.79
CA THR A 173 -8.58 -32.52 -6.69
C THR A 173 -8.75 -33.14 -5.30
N GLU A 174 -9.37 -34.32 -5.24
CA GLU A 174 -9.62 -35.12 -4.02
C GLU A 174 -8.57 -36.22 -3.81
N GLN A 175 -7.74 -36.49 -4.81
CA GLN A 175 -6.72 -37.54 -4.77
C GLN A 175 -5.51 -37.13 -3.92
N PRO A 176 -4.66 -38.11 -3.50
CA PRO A 176 -3.45 -37.81 -2.73
C PRO A 176 -2.53 -36.81 -3.43
N TRP A 177 -1.84 -36.00 -2.62
CA TRP A 177 -0.86 -35.06 -3.13
C TRP A 177 0.26 -35.78 -3.89
N GLY A 178 0.61 -35.24 -5.05
CA GLY A 178 1.74 -35.70 -5.85
C GLY A 178 1.41 -36.81 -6.84
N VAL A 179 0.13 -37.19 -6.98
CA VAL A 179 -0.33 -38.17 -7.99
C VAL A 179 0.07 -37.73 -9.39
N TRP A 180 -0.20 -36.49 -9.79
CA TRP A 180 0.29 -35.90 -11.07
C TRP A 180 1.70 -35.30 -10.97
N GLY A 181 2.33 -35.38 -9.81
CA GLY A 181 3.64 -34.80 -9.59
C GLY A 181 4.72 -35.85 -9.36
N PRO A 182 5.44 -35.82 -8.23
CA PRO A 182 6.60 -36.69 -8.01
C PRO A 182 6.26 -38.19 -8.01
N MET A 183 5.04 -38.60 -7.67
CA MET A 183 4.66 -40.03 -7.70
C MET A 183 4.60 -40.56 -9.14
N MET A 184 3.99 -39.79 -10.05
CA MET A 184 3.92 -40.12 -11.47
C MET A 184 5.30 -40.14 -12.11
N VAL A 185 6.12 -39.10 -11.88
CA VAL A 185 7.48 -39.04 -12.42
C VAL A 185 8.29 -40.24 -11.94
N THR A 186 8.26 -40.55 -10.64
CA THR A 186 8.93 -41.74 -10.08
C THR A 186 8.45 -43.02 -10.75
N HIS A 187 7.13 -43.19 -10.93
CA HIS A 187 6.58 -44.38 -11.56
C HIS A 187 7.11 -44.59 -12.98
N TYR A 188 7.05 -43.55 -13.83
CA TYR A 188 7.46 -43.69 -15.23
C TYR A 188 8.98 -43.75 -15.41
N VAL A 189 9.78 -43.19 -14.49
CA VAL A 189 11.23 -43.42 -14.48
C VAL A 189 11.53 -44.92 -14.34
N HIS A 190 10.88 -45.60 -13.39
CA HIS A 190 11.09 -47.02 -13.17
C HIS A 190 10.46 -47.91 -14.23
N ALA A 191 9.22 -47.61 -14.63
CA ALA A 191 8.49 -48.41 -15.61
C ALA A 191 9.17 -48.42 -16.98
N LEU A 192 9.93 -47.37 -17.31
CA LEU A 192 10.63 -47.21 -18.59
C LEU A 192 12.14 -47.40 -18.48
N ALA A 193 12.67 -47.83 -17.32
CA ALA A 193 14.09 -48.04 -17.07
C ALA A 193 14.98 -46.80 -17.36
N MET A 194 14.54 -45.63 -16.87
CA MET A 194 15.18 -44.32 -17.09
C MET A 194 16.14 -43.91 -15.96
N GLU A 195 16.44 -44.79 -15.01
CA GLU A 195 17.25 -44.49 -13.82
C GLU A 195 18.64 -43.95 -14.15
N LYS A 196 19.22 -44.40 -15.27
CA LYS A 196 20.53 -43.93 -15.76
C LYS A 196 20.61 -42.42 -16.06
N TYR A 197 19.47 -41.75 -16.22
CA TYR A 197 19.41 -40.30 -16.46
C TYR A 197 19.13 -39.48 -15.19
N VAL A 198 18.75 -40.14 -14.09
CA VAL A 198 18.40 -39.45 -12.85
C VAL A 198 19.66 -38.86 -12.23
N GLN A 199 19.62 -37.55 -11.98
CA GLN A 199 20.70 -36.83 -11.30
C GLN A 199 20.76 -37.22 -9.81
N PRO A 200 21.95 -37.20 -9.20
CA PRO A 200 22.10 -37.49 -7.78
C PRO A 200 21.34 -36.47 -6.92
N LEU A 201 21.04 -36.85 -5.68
CA LEU A 201 20.35 -36.02 -4.69
C LEU A 201 20.93 -34.60 -4.64
N ASN A 202 22.27 -34.50 -4.62
CA ASN A 202 22.99 -33.25 -4.45
C ASN A 202 22.87 -32.29 -5.64
N ALA A 203 22.40 -32.74 -6.81
CA ALA A 203 22.25 -31.90 -7.99
C ALA A 203 21.20 -30.80 -7.79
N PHE A 204 20.09 -31.11 -7.12
CA PHE A 204 18.94 -30.21 -6.93
C PHE A 204 18.40 -30.17 -5.49
N TYR A 205 18.59 -31.24 -4.72
CA TYR A 205 17.98 -31.45 -3.40
C TYR A 205 19.00 -31.80 -2.30
N PRO A 206 20.19 -31.16 -2.23
CA PRO A 206 21.16 -31.43 -1.15
C PRO A 206 20.58 -31.15 0.24
N ILE A 207 19.57 -30.29 0.32
CA ILE A 207 18.77 -30.03 1.52
C ILE A 207 17.36 -30.55 1.30
N THR A 208 17.11 -31.73 1.87
CA THR A 208 15.85 -32.44 1.70
C THR A 208 14.66 -31.70 2.31
N PHE A 209 13.44 -32.08 1.94
CA PHE A 209 12.23 -31.53 2.58
C PHE A 209 12.24 -31.69 4.10
N ARG A 210 12.82 -32.77 4.64
CA ARG A 210 12.90 -33.00 6.10
C ARG A 210 13.85 -32.00 6.77
N GLU A 211 14.84 -31.52 6.05
CA GLU A 211 15.90 -30.63 6.53
C GLU A 211 15.75 -29.18 6.06
N ARG A 212 14.67 -28.87 5.33
CA ARG A 212 14.37 -27.54 4.75
C ARG A 212 14.52 -26.36 5.71
N PHE A 213 14.42 -26.58 7.03
CA PHE A 213 14.63 -25.54 8.02
C PHE A 213 16.08 -25.04 8.08
N LYS A 214 17.06 -25.80 7.57
CA LYS A 214 18.48 -25.39 7.53
C LYS A 214 18.69 -24.11 6.73
N PHE A 215 17.86 -23.84 5.72
CA PHE A 215 17.86 -22.57 4.98
C PHE A 215 17.61 -21.34 5.87
N MET A 216 16.87 -21.50 6.97
CA MET A 216 16.51 -20.44 7.93
C MET A 216 17.44 -20.42 9.15
N ARG A 217 18.45 -21.28 9.21
CA ARG A 217 19.46 -21.32 10.29
C ARG A 217 20.79 -20.79 9.76
N ARG A 218 21.79 -20.74 10.65
CA ARG A 218 23.18 -20.35 10.36
C ARG A 218 23.62 -20.89 8.99
N ALA A 219 24.12 -20.00 8.14
CA ALA A 219 24.33 -20.26 6.72
C ALA A 219 25.20 -21.50 6.44
N GLU A 220 26.19 -21.76 7.29
CA GLU A 220 27.12 -22.89 7.16
C GLU A 220 26.39 -24.25 7.14
N LEU A 221 25.27 -24.38 7.86
CA LEU A 221 24.49 -25.63 7.90
C LEU A 221 23.90 -26.02 6.54
N ALA A 222 23.63 -25.03 5.69
CA ALA A 222 23.18 -25.25 4.33
C ALA A 222 24.38 -25.44 3.39
N GLU A 223 25.42 -24.63 3.57
CA GLU A 223 26.64 -24.66 2.76
C GLU A 223 27.38 -25.99 2.81
N ASP A 224 27.49 -26.58 4.00
CA ASP A 224 28.17 -27.87 4.21
C ASP A 224 27.50 -29.04 3.45
N LEU A 225 26.26 -28.85 2.97
CA LEU A 225 25.50 -29.84 2.19
C LEU A 225 25.57 -29.57 0.69
N ILE A 226 26.00 -28.38 0.28
CA ILE A 226 26.11 -28.00 -1.12
C ILE A 226 27.44 -28.52 -1.65
N THR A 227 27.40 -29.15 -2.81
CA THR A 227 28.57 -29.79 -3.42
C THR A 227 28.86 -29.21 -4.79
N SER A 228 29.99 -29.57 -5.39
CA SER A 228 30.29 -29.21 -6.79
C SER A 228 29.25 -29.73 -7.79
N GLU A 229 28.47 -30.76 -7.44
CA GLU A 229 27.39 -31.29 -8.27
C GLU A 229 26.14 -30.41 -8.25
N THR A 230 25.95 -29.56 -7.23
CA THR A 230 24.72 -28.78 -7.06
C THR A 230 24.57 -27.73 -8.16
N THR A 231 23.47 -27.77 -8.91
CA THR A 231 23.05 -26.75 -9.89
C THR A 231 21.93 -25.87 -9.36
N ALA A 232 20.99 -26.49 -8.64
CA ALA A 232 19.82 -25.80 -8.12
C ALA A 232 19.58 -26.19 -6.65
N LEU A 233 18.80 -25.37 -5.96
CA LEU A 233 18.35 -25.61 -4.60
C LEU A 233 16.84 -25.45 -4.54
N HIS A 234 16.13 -26.53 -4.24
CA HIS A 234 14.70 -26.41 -3.93
C HIS A 234 14.52 -25.79 -2.54
N LEU A 235 14.04 -24.54 -2.46
CA LEU A 235 13.89 -23.80 -1.20
C LEU A 235 12.63 -24.20 -0.41
N TRP A 236 11.76 -25.01 -1.02
CA TRP A 236 10.52 -25.55 -0.48
C TRP A 236 9.53 -24.47 -0.02
N ALA A 237 8.47 -24.21 -0.78
CA ALA A 237 7.46 -23.19 -0.49
C ALA A 237 6.75 -23.36 0.88
N SER A 238 6.88 -24.53 1.50
CA SER A 238 6.47 -24.75 2.90
C SER A 238 7.25 -23.90 3.92
N ASN A 239 8.48 -23.47 3.61
CA ASN A 239 9.29 -22.58 4.44
C ASN A 239 8.62 -21.22 4.61
N LYS A 240 7.83 -20.74 3.65
CA LYS A 240 7.02 -19.52 3.79
C LYS A 240 6.15 -19.50 5.05
N ARG A 241 5.63 -20.67 5.44
CA ARG A 241 4.81 -20.76 6.67
C ARG A 241 5.65 -20.53 7.92
N GLN A 242 6.86 -21.06 7.97
CA GLN A 242 7.77 -20.87 9.10
C GLN A 242 8.31 -19.43 9.13
N LEU A 243 8.70 -18.90 7.98
CA LEU A 243 9.10 -17.50 7.82
C LEU A 243 7.99 -16.57 8.31
N GLY A 244 6.75 -16.73 7.84
CA GLY A 244 5.64 -15.88 8.27
C GLY A 244 5.27 -16.02 9.74
N ASN A 245 5.29 -17.23 10.29
CA ASN A 245 4.87 -17.48 11.69
C ASN A 245 5.91 -17.04 12.73
N ILE A 246 7.21 -17.20 12.44
CA ILE A 246 8.27 -17.12 13.46
C ILE A 246 9.26 -16.00 13.14
N HIS A 247 9.34 -15.57 11.88
CA HIS A 247 10.32 -14.61 11.39
C HIS A 247 9.68 -13.42 10.66
N ASP A 248 8.40 -13.15 10.91
CA ASP A 248 7.70 -11.99 10.35
C ASP A 248 7.69 -11.94 8.80
N GLY A 249 7.86 -13.11 8.17
CA GLY A 249 7.97 -13.25 6.72
C GLY A 249 9.33 -12.85 6.15
N LEU A 250 10.34 -12.63 6.99
CA LEU A 250 11.69 -12.20 6.60
C LEU A 250 12.69 -13.36 6.70
N PRO A 251 13.79 -13.34 5.92
CA PRO A 251 14.89 -14.26 6.11
C PRO A 251 15.57 -13.97 7.47
N PRO A 252 15.79 -14.99 8.33
CA PRO A 252 16.41 -14.78 9.64
C PRO A 252 17.84 -14.26 9.54
N LYS A 253 18.27 -13.44 10.50
CA LYS A 253 19.63 -12.91 10.55
C LYS A 253 20.68 -14.03 10.67
N GLY A 254 21.77 -13.92 9.91
CA GLY A 254 22.83 -14.90 9.78
C GLY A 254 22.42 -16.19 9.06
N SER A 255 21.22 -16.24 8.46
CA SER A 255 20.75 -17.44 7.77
C SER A 255 21.23 -17.54 6.34
N TYR A 256 21.18 -18.75 5.78
CA TYR A 256 21.47 -18.96 4.37
C TYR A 256 20.55 -18.12 3.47
N LEU A 257 19.26 -18.05 3.80
CA LEU A 257 18.31 -17.20 3.05
C LEU A 257 18.66 -15.72 3.12
N GLU A 258 19.15 -15.22 4.26
CA GLU A 258 19.59 -13.82 4.36
C GLU A 258 20.78 -13.58 3.41
N ARG A 259 21.75 -14.50 3.40
CA ARG A 259 22.89 -14.41 2.48
C ARG A 259 22.45 -14.38 1.02
N LEU A 260 21.51 -15.25 0.64
CA LEU A 260 20.99 -15.28 -0.72
C LEU A 260 20.27 -13.98 -1.12
N VAL A 261 19.41 -13.42 -0.26
CA VAL A 261 18.75 -12.14 -0.59
C VAL A 261 19.76 -11.00 -0.69
N GLN A 262 20.82 -11.00 0.12
CA GLN A 262 21.91 -10.02 0.02
C GLN A 262 22.71 -10.17 -1.27
N GLU A 263 23.06 -11.40 -1.67
CA GLU A 263 23.78 -11.70 -2.92
C GLU A 263 23.03 -11.15 -4.14
N HIS A 264 21.70 -11.30 -4.15
CA HIS A 264 20.85 -10.89 -5.27
C HIS A 264 20.25 -9.49 -5.14
N GLY A 265 20.60 -8.73 -4.09
CA GLY A 265 20.06 -7.39 -3.86
C GLY A 265 18.53 -7.33 -3.66
N ILE A 266 17.93 -8.42 -3.17
CA ILE A 266 16.50 -8.50 -2.91
C ILE A 266 16.19 -7.84 -1.56
N ASN A 267 15.17 -6.98 -1.53
CA ASN A 267 14.64 -6.42 -0.30
C ASN A 267 13.34 -7.13 0.12
N PRO A 268 13.37 -7.99 1.15
CA PRO A 268 12.21 -8.78 1.57
C PRO A 268 10.99 -7.96 1.96
N ALA A 269 11.18 -6.74 2.48
CA ALA A 269 10.10 -5.88 2.93
C ALA A 269 9.28 -5.26 1.79
N LEU A 270 9.85 -5.15 0.58
CA LEU A 270 9.13 -4.65 -0.60
C LEU A 270 8.23 -5.70 -1.25
N ALA A 271 8.50 -6.98 -1.02
CA ALA A 271 7.74 -8.11 -1.54
C ALA A 271 7.45 -9.13 -0.41
N PRO A 272 6.66 -8.75 0.61
CA PRO A 272 6.47 -9.58 1.79
C PRO A 272 5.83 -10.93 1.45
N ILE A 273 6.17 -11.97 2.22
CA ILE A 273 5.46 -13.25 2.16
C ILE A 273 4.05 -13.03 2.70
N LYS A 274 3.05 -13.17 1.82
CA LYS A 274 1.66 -12.82 2.13
C LYS A 274 0.91 -13.88 2.91
N GLY A 275 1.20 -15.15 2.62
CA GLY A 275 0.47 -16.26 3.20
C GLY A 275 0.86 -17.62 2.62
N ARG A 276 0.32 -18.68 3.21
CA ARG A 276 0.43 -20.06 2.71
C ARG A 276 -0.76 -20.89 3.16
N GLY A 277 -1.43 -21.53 2.20
CA GLY A 277 -2.68 -22.25 2.48
C GLY A 277 -3.74 -21.28 3.00
N ASN A 278 -4.30 -21.54 4.18
CA ASN A 278 -5.33 -20.69 4.79
C ASN A 278 -4.76 -19.63 5.75
N THR A 279 -3.44 -19.54 5.89
CA THR A 279 -2.78 -18.56 6.77
C THR A 279 -2.36 -17.33 5.97
N THR A 280 -2.74 -16.13 6.44
CA THR A 280 -2.31 -14.83 5.90
C THR A 280 -1.48 -14.12 6.96
N PHE A 281 -0.39 -13.46 6.55
CA PHE A 281 0.55 -12.74 7.42
C PHE A 281 0.33 -11.23 7.35
N ASP A 282 0.76 -10.49 8.37
CA ASP A 282 0.46 -9.06 8.48
C ASP A 282 1.11 -8.23 7.37
N GLY A 283 2.27 -8.63 6.86
CA GLY A 283 2.91 -7.98 5.70
C GLY A 283 2.04 -7.95 4.43
N ALA A 284 1.06 -8.86 4.29
CA ALA A 284 0.11 -8.84 3.18
C ALA A 284 -0.80 -7.61 3.18
N LEU A 285 -0.97 -6.94 4.32
CA LEU A 285 -1.85 -5.77 4.44
C LEU A 285 -1.41 -4.58 3.56
N ILE A 286 -0.17 -4.60 3.05
CA ILE A 286 0.33 -3.59 2.11
C ILE A 286 -0.44 -3.58 0.78
N ASP A 287 -1.06 -4.71 0.39
CA ASP A 287 -1.90 -4.79 -0.81
C ASP A 287 -3.28 -4.18 -0.60
N ASP A 288 -3.76 -4.18 0.64
CA ASP A 288 -5.03 -3.60 1.04
C ASP A 288 -4.92 -2.10 1.34
N LEU A 289 -3.74 -1.50 1.12
CA LEU A 289 -3.53 -0.07 1.26
C LEU A 289 -3.84 0.64 -0.07
N ASP A 290 -4.87 1.47 -0.06
CA ASP A 290 -5.33 2.29 -1.18
C ASP A 290 -4.73 3.71 -1.16
N LEU A 291 -3.61 3.90 -0.46
CA LEU A 291 -2.87 5.16 -0.45
C LEU A 291 -1.68 5.08 -1.42
N THR A 292 -1.53 6.12 -2.24
CA THR A 292 -0.37 6.30 -3.12
C THR A 292 0.84 6.87 -2.38
N GLU A 293 0.61 7.49 -1.23
CA GLU A 293 1.65 8.04 -0.37
C GLU A 293 1.35 7.74 1.11
N VAL A 294 2.38 7.42 1.88
CA VAL A 294 2.34 7.33 3.34
C VAL A 294 3.53 8.11 3.89
N THR A 295 3.27 9.13 4.69
CA THR A 295 4.30 9.93 5.36
C THR A 295 4.53 9.49 6.80
N THR A 296 3.51 8.90 7.43
CA THR A 296 3.52 8.48 8.84
C THR A 296 2.69 7.22 9.07
N VAL A 297 3.23 6.31 9.87
CA VAL A 297 2.52 5.14 10.40
C VAL A 297 2.65 5.09 11.92
N ALA A 298 1.61 4.67 12.62
CA ALA A 298 1.66 4.38 14.05
C ALA A 298 1.19 2.96 14.38
N ASP A 299 1.84 2.30 15.35
CA ASP A 299 1.39 1.04 15.94
C ASP A 299 0.99 1.25 17.41
N LEU A 300 -0.25 0.88 17.74
CA LEU A 300 -0.84 1.01 19.07
C LEU A 300 -0.49 -0.16 20.00
N THR A 301 -0.19 -1.33 19.47
CA THR A 301 -0.18 -2.58 20.25
C THR A 301 1.06 -3.43 20.04
N GLY A 302 1.92 -3.07 19.10
CA GLY A 302 3.16 -3.78 18.84
C GLY A 302 2.98 -5.05 18.00
N ASN A 303 1.81 -5.25 17.38
CA ASN A 303 1.47 -6.47 16.64
C ASN A 303 1.52 -6.30 15.12
N ALA A 304 1.96 -5.15 14.59
CA ALA A 304 1.99 -4.89 13.15
C ALA A 304 3.40 -4.77 12.55
N ARG A 305 4.42 -5.33 13.20
CA ARG A 305 5.84 -5.10 12.84
C ARG A 305 6.20 -5.37 11.38
N SER A 306 5.76 -6.47 10.79
CA SER A 306 6.03 -6.78 9.38
C SER A 306 5.30 -5.82 8.42
N PHE A 307 4.10 -5.38 8.78
CA PHE A 307 3.35 -4.41 8.00
C PHE A 307 3.95 -3.00 8.09
N VAL A 308 4.32 -2.55 9.29
CA VAL A 308 5.03 -1.28 9.52
C VAL A 308 6.37 -1.26 8.79
N LEU A 309 7.10 -2.37 8.80
CA LEU A 309 8.34 -2.50 8.03
C LEU A 309 8.08 -2.37 6.52
N ALA A 310 7.06 -3.07 5.98
CA ALA A 310 6.70 -2.96 4.57
C ALA A 310 6.32 -1.52 4.17
N LEU A 311 5.56 -0.82 5.02
CA LEU A 311 5.20 0.59 4.83
C LEU A 311 6.44 1.50 4.80
N TYR A 312 7.36 1.32 5.75
CA TYR A 312 8.61 2.08 5.77
C TYR A 312 9.44 1.85 4.51
N HIS A 313 9.62 0.59 4.09
CA HIS A 313 10.44 0.30 2.92
C HIS A 313 9.79 0.78 1.62
N LYS A 314 8.46 0.71 1.50
CA LYS A 314 7.72 1.15 0.31
C LYS A 314 7.61 2.67 0.20
N PHE A 315 7.34 3.36 1.30
CA PHE A 315 7.00 4.79 1.29
C PHE A 315 8.04 5.70 1.95
N ASP A 316 9.02 5.12 2.65
CA ASP A 316 10.00 5.84 3.46
C ASP A 316 9.30 6.84 4.39
N CYS A 317 8.34 6.31 5.17
CA CYS A 317 7.50 7.02 6.11
C CYS A 317 8.16 7.11 7.51
N ASN A 318 7.68 8.00 8.39
CA ASN A 318 8.06 7.98 9.80
C ASN A 318 7.24 6.94 10.57
N VAL A 319 7.86 6.28 11.55
CA VAL A 319 7.24 5.25 12.38
C VAL A 319 7.01 5.80 13.79
N GLN A 320 5.78 5.69 14.28
CA GLN A 320 5.40 6.04 15.65
C GLN A 320 5.03 4.77 16.43
N LEU A 321 5.69 4.52 17.54
CA LEU A 321 5.34 3.43 18.45
C LEU A 321 4.65 4.03 19.68
N ILE A 322 3.40 3.67 19.93
CA ILE A 322 2.61 4.32 20.97
C ILE A 322 2.78 3.55 22.29
N ASN A 323 3.44 4.18 23.28
CA ASN A 323 3.66 3.61 24.60
C ASN A 323 2.42 3.76 25.49
N ALA A 324 1.38 2.98 25.19
CA ALA A 324 0.16 2.93 25.98
C ALA A 324 -0.22 1.50 26.34
N ASN A 325 -0.63 1.30 27.58
CA ASN A 325 -1.02 -0.02 28.04
C ASN A 325 -2.38 -0.48 27.49
N ARG A 326 -2.78 -1.71 27.81
CA ARG A 326 -4.09 -2.30 27.45
C ARG A 326 -5.35 -1.52 27.88
N ARG A 327 -5.21 -0.47 28.69
CA ARG A 327 -6.28 0.47 29.10
C ARG A 327 -6.14 1.85 28.42
N GLY A 328 -5.27 1.99 27.42
CA GLY A 328 -5.00 3.26 26.74
C GLY A 328 -4.37 4.34 27.63
N LYS A 329 -3.70 3.93 28.73
CA LYS A 329 -2.99 4.87 29.61
C LYS A 329 -1.51 4.88 29.25
N PHE A 330 -1.00 6.10 29.03
CA PHE A 330 0.43 6.38 28.95
C PHE A 330 1.04 6.23 30.34
N LYS A 331 2.20 5.57 30.42
CA LYS A 331 2.97 5.36 31.64
C LYS A 331 4.39 5.89 31.44
N ASP A 332 5.08 6.13 32.55
CA ASP A 332 6.50 6.50 32.52
C ASP A 332 7.39 5.31 32.09
N GLU A 333 6.95 4.08 32.40
CA GLU A 333 7.60 2.85 31.95
C GLU A 333 7.19 2.48 30.53
N ASP A 334 8.16 1.95 29.76
CA ASP A 334 7.93 1.43 28.42
C ASP A 334 7.21 0.07 28.48
N GLU A 335 6.21 -0.14 27.61
CA GLU A 335 5.60 -1.45 27.39
C GLU A 335 6.65 -2.47 26.92
N SER A 336 6.53 -3.72 27.38
CA SER A 336 7.57 -4.76 27.22
C SER A 336 7.91 -5.09 25.77
N TRP A 337 7.02 -4.81 24.82
CA TRP A 337 7.22 -5.07 23.40
C TRP A 337 8.07 -3.99 22.70
N LEU A 338 8.20 -2.79 23.26
CA LEU A 338 8.82 -1.64 22.57
C LEU A 338 10.29 -1.87 22.23
N ALA A 339 11.06 -2.43 23.17
CA ALA A 339 12.49 -2.66 22.97
C ALA A 339 12.76 -3.64 21.82
N ASP A 340 12.05 -4.78 21.81
CA ASP A 340 12.20 -5.80 20.79
C ASP A 340 11.64 -5.35 19.44
N TYR A 341 10.54 -4.59 19.41
CA TYR A 341 9.99 -4.00 18.18
C TYR A 341 10.96 -2.98 17.58
N THR A 342 11.51 -2.08 18.41
CA THR A 342 12.48 -1.07 17.94
C THR A 342 13.73 -1.74 17.39
N ARG A 343 14.26 -2.76 18.10
CA ARG A 343 15.38 -3.56 17.61
C ARG A 343 15.05 -4.24 16.29
N PHE A 344 13.87 -4.86 16.17
CA PHE A 344 13.41 -5.47 14.92
C PHE A 344 13.41 -4.48 13.75
N LEU A 345 12.91 -3.25 13.95
CA LEU A 345 12.91 -2.24 12.89
C LEU A 345 14.34 -1.85 12.48
N ILE A 346 15.20 -1.57 13.46
CA ILE A 346 16.60 -1.18 13.21
C ILE A 346 17.38 -2.29 12.51
N ASP A 347 17.25 -3.53 12.98
CA ASP A 347 17.89 -4.71 12.39
C ASP A 347 17.44 -4.94 10.93
N ASN A 348 16.31 -4.38 10.52
CA ASN A 348 15.75 -4.47 9.18
C ASN A 348 15.77 -3.11 8.44
N ASP A 349 16.84 -2.34 8.65
CA ASP A 349 17.18 -1.13 7.90
C ASP A 349 16.17 0.03 8.02
N VAL A 350 15.47 0.13 9.15
CA VAL A 350 14.77 1.36 9.54
C VAL A 350 15.73 2.28 10.29
N GLU A 351 15.91 3.48 9.76
CA GLU A 351 16.79 4.48 10.37
C GLU A 351 16.26 4.90 11.77
N PRO A 352 17.09 4.90 12.83
CA PRO A 352 16.62 5.14 14.20
C PRO A 352 15.92 6.48 14.42
N ASP A 353 16.33 7.53 13.71
CA ASP A 353 15.72 8.87 13.75
C ASP A 353 14.34 8.94 13.09
N ARG A 354 13.96 7.88 12.35
CA ARG A 354 12.62 7.72 11.77
C ARG A 354 11.66 6.99 12.71
N ILE A 355 12.14 6.53 13.88
CA ILE A 355 11.33 5.82 14.90
C ILE A 355 11.12 6.75 16.09
N THR A 356 9.86 7.10 16.37
CA THR A 356 9.48 7.93 17.52
C THR A 356 8.59 7.13 18.47
N VAL A 357 9.00 7.01 19.73
CA VAL A 357 8.15 6.43 20.78
C VAL A 357 7.30 7.53 21.42
N ILE A 358 5.98 7.45 21.25
CA ILE A 358 5.04 8.42 21.81
C ILE A 358 4.71 8.02 23.26
N ARG A 359 5.25 8.78 24.22
CA ARG A 359 5.08 8.53 25.66
C ARG A 359 4.03 9.40 26.34
N PHE A 360 3.53 10.43 25.67
CA PHE A 360 2.53 11.32 26.24
C PHE A 360 1.36 11.53 25.30
N GLU A 361 0.15 11.60 25.85
CA GLU A 361 -1.07 11.80 25.06
C GLU A 361 -1.04 13.11 24.25
N LYS A 362 -0.43 14.16 24.80
CA LYS A 362 -0.27 15.47 24.13
C LYS A 362 0.59 15.41 22.86
N ASP A 363 1.37 14.34 22.70
CA ASP A 363 2.29 14.16 21.56
C ASP A 363 1.68 13.29 20.47
N LEU A 364 0.46 12.75 20.67
CA LEU A 364 -0.29 12.10 19.60
C LEU A 364 -0.57 13.10 18.47
N ARG A 365 -0.39 12.64 17.24
CA ARG A 365 -0.62 13.41 16.01
C ARG A 365 -1.39 12.56 15.00
N PRO A 366 -2.11 13.18 14.06
CA PRO A 366 -2.68 12.46 12.93
C PRO A 366 -1.62 11.67 12.15
N VAL A 367 -1.95 10.45 11.73
CA VAL A 367 -1.08 9.57 10.92
C VAL A 367 -1.81 9.02 9.71
N ASP A 368 -1.08 8.72 8.64
CA ASP A 368 -1.67 8.18 7.40
C ASP A 368 -2.10 6.72 7.58
N VAL A 369 -1.36 5.94 8.39
CA VAL A 369 -1.72 4.56 8.74
C VAL A 369 -1.68 4.35 10.24
N LEU A 370 -2.77 3.82 10.81
CA LEU A 370 -2.87 3.47 12.24
C LEU A 370 -3.09 1.96 12.40
N CYS A 371 -2.16 1.28 13.07
CA CYS A 371 -2.22 -0.15 13.31
C CYS A 371 -2.72 -0.46 14.74
N ASN A 372 -3.71 -1.36 14.83
CA ASN A 372 -4.30 -1.86 16.07
C ASN A 372 -4.60 -3.37 15.91
N LEU A 373 -3.61 -4.13 15.42
CA LEU A 373 -3.73 -5.58 15.26
C LEU A 373 -3.73 -6.25 16.62
N SER A 374 -4.53 -7.30 16.79
CA SER A 374 -4.75 -8.00 18.08
C SER A 374 -4.94 -7.07 19.29
N GLY A 375 -5.57 -5.91 19.07
CA GLY A 375 -5.59 -4.80 20.01
C GLY A 375 -6.96 -4.47 20.58
N PHE A 376 -7.29 -3.18 20.65
CA PHE A 376 -8.61 -2.70 21.09
C PHE A 376 -9.69 -3.16 20.13
N GLY A 377 -10.72 -3.83 20.64
CA GLY A 377 -11.76 -4.46 19.81
C GLY A 377 -11.53 -5.95 19.52
N ASP A 378 -10.36 -6.48 19.90
CA ASP A 378 -10.05 -7.92 19.92
C ASP A 378 -9.62 -8.38 21.32
N ARG A 379 -8.39 -8.08 21.73
CA ARG A 379 -7.81 -8.46 23.03
C ARG A 379 -8.05 -7.43 24.12
N PHE A 380 -8.21 -6.15 23.75
CA PHE A 380 -8.41 -5.03 24.67
C PHE A 380 -9.80 -4.42 24.51
N LYS A 381 -10.30 -3.75 25.56
CA LYS A 381 -11.65 -3.18 25.57
C LYS A 381 -11.75 -1.97 24.63
N THR A 382 -12.72 -2.04 23.71
CA THR A 382 -13.00 -1.03 22.68
C THR A 382 -13.06 0.43 23.18
N PRO A 383 -13.69 0.77 24.32
CA PRO A 383 -13.82 2.18 24.73
C PRO A 383 -12.49 2.93 24.91
N PHE A 384 -11.39 2.21 25.21
CA PHE A 384 -10.08 2.84 25.36
C PHE A 384 -9.43 3.25 24.02
N LEU A 385 -9.99 2.81 22.88
CA LEU A 385 -9.53 3.19 21.55
C LEU A 385 -9.88 4.64 21.19
N GLY A 386 -10.96 5.20 21.77
CA GLY A 386 -11.54 6.49 21.37
C GLY A 386 -10.54 7.65 21.33
N LYS A 387 -9.65 7.75 22.33
CA LYS A 387 -8.65 8.84 22.36
C LYS A 387 -7.66 8.79 21.18
N PHE A 388 -7.31 7.60 20.72
CA PHE A 388 -6.39 7.43 19.59
C PHE A 388 -7.10 7.72 18.29
N MET A 389 -8.36 7.30 18.17
CA MET A 389 -9.19 7.68 17.03
C MET A 389 -9.32 9.21 16.96
N ASP A 390 -9.68 9.86 18.06
CA ASP A 390 -9.88 11.32 18.11
C ASP A 390 -8.62 12.14 17.80
N ARG A 391 -7.41 11.63 18.09
CA ARG A 391 -6.15 12.38 17.96
C ARG A 391 -5.27 11.96 16.78
N CYS A 392 -5.42 10.72 16.29
CA CYS A 392 -4.54 10.15 15.26
C CYS A 392 -5.19 10.07 13.87
N LEU A 393 -6.45 10.45 13.72
CA LEU A 393 -7.16 10.44 12.44
C LEU A 393 -7.05 11.79 11.71
N HIS A 394 -6.81 11.71 10.40
CA HIS A 394 -7.16 12.73 9.43
C HIS A 394 -7.96 12.08 8.29
N SER A 395 -8.38 12.85 7.29
CA SER A 395 -9.33 12.39 6.26
C SER A 395 -8.84 11.19 5.45
N ASP A 396 -7.53 11.15 5.15
CA ASP A 396 -6.91 10.05 4.40
C ASP A 396 -6.42 8.86 5.25
N THR A 397 -6.49 8.93 6.59
CA THR A 397 -5.97 7.85 7.45
C THR A 397 -6.57 6.49 7.08
N ARG A 398 -5.79 5.42 7.14
CA ARG A 398 -6.28 4.03 7.09
C ARG A 398 -5.95 3.33 8.39
N ILE A 399 -6.99 2.81 9.06
CA ILE A 399 -6.80 2.04 10.29
C ILE A 399 -6.86 0.55 9.94
N PHE A 400 -5.84 -0.21 10.33
CA PHE A 400 -5.84 -1.66 10.22
C PHE A 400 -5.98 -2.27 11.60
N MET A 401 -7.04 -3.05 11.81
CA MET A 401 -7.34 -3.63 13.13
C MET A 401 -8.07 -4.96 13.06
N ASP A 402 -7.96 -5.72 14.14
CA ASP A 402 -8.73 -6.96 14.34
C ASP A 402 -9.96 -6.69 15.20
N VAL A 403 -11.11 -7.26 14.80
CA VAL A 403 -12.39 -7.14 15.52
C VAL A 403 -12.92 -8.52 15.88
N ARG A 404 -13.00 -8.80 17.18
CA ARG A 404 -13.60 -10.03 17.72
C ARG A 404 -15.12 -9.92 17.81
N LYS A 405 -15.83 -10.95 17.34
CA LYS A 405 -17.29 -11.04 17.47
C LYS A 405 -17.68 -10.93 18.95
N GLY A 406 -18.52 -9.95 19.27
CA GLY A 406 -18.99 -9.67 20.63
C GLY A 406 -18.20 -8.59 21.39
N SER A 407 -17.13 -8.02 20.82
CA SER A 407 -16.32 -6.98 21.49
C SER A 407 -16.96 -5.59 21.56
N GLY A 408 -18.07 -5.38 20.85
CA GLY A 408 -18.70 -4.06 20.69
C GLY A 408 -17.95 -3.11 19.74
N ALA A 409 -16.89 -3.57 19.05
CA ALA A 409 -16.08 -2.70 18.19
C ALA A 409 -16.82 -2.22 16.93
N PHE A 410 -17.60 -3.05 16.25
CA PHE A 410 -18.32 -2.61 15.04
C PHE A 410 -19.30 -1.44 15.30
N PRO A 411 -20.17 -1.49 16.35
CA PRO A 411 -20.98 -0.33 16.73
C PRO A 411 -20.15 0.92 17.03
N PHE A 412 -19.03 0.77 17.75
CA PHE A 412 -18.12 1.88 18.07
C PHE A 412 -17.48 2.48 16.81
N LEU A 413 -17.00 1.66 15.89
CA LEU A 413 -16.30 2.12 14.67
C LEU A 413 -17.25 2.77 13.66
N LYS A 414 -18.55 2.49 13.72
CA LYS A 414 -19.57 3.07 12.83
C LYS A 414 -19.61 4.59 12.91
N SER A 415 -19.27 5.20 14.04
CA SER A 415 -19.18 6.65 14.18
C SER A 415 -17.91 7.24 13.55
N TYR A 416 -16.85 6.44 13.42
CA TYR A 416 -15.55 6.89 12.89
C TYR A 416 -15.37 6.67 11.40
N GLY A 417 -15.95 5.61 10.81
CA GLY A 417 -15.68 5.32 9.41
C GLY A 417 -16.40 4.11 8.82
N THR A 418 -16.09 3.86 7.55
CA THR A 418 -16.50 2.67 6.82
C THR A 418 -15.55 1.52 7.13
N ASN A 419 -16.10 0.36 7.49
CA ASN A 419 -15.35 -0.84 7.85
C ASN A 419 -15.32 -1.82 6.65
N THR A 420 -14.15 -2.01 6.04
CA THR A 420 -13.95 -2.98 4.96
C THR A 420 -13.33 -4.26 5.50
N PRO A 421 -14.02 -5.42 5.42
CA PRO A 421 -13.43 -6.69 5.84
C PRO A 421 -12.33 -7.13 4.88
N LEU A 422 -11.19 -7.52 5.43
CA LEU A 422 -10.03 -8.01 4.67
C LEU A 422 -9.88 -9.52 4.80
N SER A 423 -10.00 -10.04 6.03
CA SER A 423 -9.92 -11.48 6.29
C SER A 423 -10.69 -11.88 7.55
N THR A 424 -10.92 -13.17 7.71
CA THR A 424 -11.64 -13.76 8.85
C THR A 424 -10.90 -14.99 9.34
N ARG A 425 -10.84 -15.16 10.66
CA ARG A 425 -10.32 -16.36 11.33
C ARG A 425 -11.13 -16.70 12.57
N THR A 426 -10.94 -17.91 13.08
CA THR A 426 -11.50 -18.34 14.38
C THR A 426 -10.36 -18.44 15.38
N GLU A 427 -10.47 -17.71 16.50
CA GLU A 427 -9.53 -17.74 17.62
C GLU A 427 -10.30 -17.84 18.93
N ASP A 428 -9.88 -18.73 19.83
CA ASP A 428 -10.50 -18.93 21.14
C ASP A 428 -12.03 -19.18 21.04
N GLY A 429 -12.49 -19.87 19.99
CA GLY A 429 -13.92 -20.13 19.74
C GLY A 429 -14.71 -18.94 19.18
N HIS A 430 -14.08 -17.78 18.96
CA HIS A 430 -14.72 -16.59 18.42
C HIS A 430 -14.22 -16.26 17.01
N LYS A 431 -15.14 -15.76 16.18
CA LYS A 431 -14.79 -15.17 14.88
C LYS A 431 -14.06 -13.83 15.10
N VAL A 432 -12.86 -13.70 14.56
CA VAL A 432 -12.10 -12.46 14.49
C VAL A 432 -12.02 -12.03 13.02
N THR A 433 -12.43 -10.79 12.75
CA THR A 433 -12.41 -10.20 11.40
C THR A 433 -11.34 -9.12 11.37
N ARG A 434 -10.37 -9.24 10.47
CA ARG A 434 -9.45 -8.16 10.18
C ARG A 434 -10.13 -7.17 9.24
N ILE A 435 -10.02 -5.89 9.56
CA ILE A 435 -10.68 -4.83 8.81
C ILE A 435 -9.74 -3.67 8.52
N ARG A 436 -10.03 -2.95 7.43
CA ARG A 436 -9.56 -1.59 7.19
C ARG A 436 -10.68 -0.62 7.50
N VAL A 437 -10.44 0.36 8.36
CA VAL A 437 -11.37 1.46 8.63
C VAL A 437 -10.93 2.68 7.81
N THR A 438 -11.87 3.23 7.03
CA THR A 438 -11.69 4.47 6.28
C THR A 438 -12.53 5.57 6.95
N PRO A 439 -11.92 6.68 7.41
CA PRO A 439 -12.64 7.74 8.10
C PRO A 439 -13.83 8.29 7.31
N LYS A 440 -14.87 8.66 8.04
CA LYS A 440 -16.02 9.43 7.53
C LYS A 440 -16.07 10.78 8.27
N PRO A 441 -16.79 11.79 7.76
CA PRO A 441 -16.93 13.04 8.52
C PRO A 441 -17.66 12.77 9.84
N PRO A 442 -17.27 13.42 10.94
CA PRO A 442 -17.98 13.28 12.21
C PRO A 442 -19.43 13.74 12.04
N GLU A 443 -20.36 13.07 12.72
CA GLU A 443 -21.75 13.52 12.79
C GLU A 443 -21.79 14.85 13.54
N ALA A 444 -22.54 15.82 13.00
CA ALA A 444 -22.74 17.10 13.66
C ALA A 444 -23.51 16.86 14.96
N SER A 445 -22.80 16.86 16.09
CA SER A 445 -23.38 16.79 17.42
C SER A 445 -22.87 17.99 18.22
N ASP A 446 -23.80 18.76 18.76
CA ASP A 446 -23.56 19.80 19.77
C ASP A 446 -24.45 19.48 20.96
N ALA A 447 -24.19 18.33 21.58
CA ALA A 447 -25.08 17.71 22.58
C ALA A 447 -25.41 18.61 23.79
N GLU A 448 -24.68 19.72 23.98
CA GLU A 448 -24.87 20.66 25.09
C GLU A 448 -24.84 22.16 24.67
N GLY A 449 -24.82 22.49 23.37
CA GLY A 449 -24.71 23.88 22.89
C GLY A 449 -23.39 24.56 23.29
N SER A 450 -22.33 23.77 23.53
CA SER A 450 -21.05 24.25 24.04
C SER A 450 -20.32 25.07 22.97
N TRP A 451 -20.43 24.65 21.71
CA TRP A 451 -19.80 25.35 20.59
C TRP A 451 -20.46 26.70 20.31
N ASP A 452 -21.79 26.77 20.29
CA ASP A 452 -22.50 28.04 20.04
C ASP A 452 -22.09 29.12 21.05
N ARG A 453 -21.88 28.75 22.32
CA ARG A 453 -21.34 29.64 23.36
C ARG A 453 -19.89 30.06 23.08
N ILE A 454 -19.02 29.11 22.70
CA ILE A 454 -17.63 29.38 22.36
C ILE A 454 -17.54 30.31 21.14
N ALA A 455 -18.30 30.03 20.08
CA ALA A 455 -18.33 30.80 18.85
C ALA A 455 -18.85 32.22 19.11
N THR A 456 -19.92 32.37 19.89
CA THR A 456 -20.44 33.68 20.30
C THR A 456 -19.39 34.47 21.09
N LYS A 457 -18.67 33.81 22.01
CA LYS A 457 -17.57 34.43 22.75
C LYS A 457 -16.39 34.83 21.83
N LEU A 458 -16.07 34.02 20.82
CA LEU A 458 -15.03 34.31 19.85
C LEU A 458 -15.40 35.50 18.95
N ALA A 459 -16.69 35.65 18.60
CA ALA A 459 -17.20 36.77 17.83
C ALA A 459 -17.00 38.11 18.57
N GLY A 460 -17.22 38.10 19.89
CA GLY A 460 -17.17 39.29 20.73
C GLY A 460 -18.33 40.26 20.45
N ASP A 461 -18.37 41.38 21.17
CA ASP A 461 -19.54 42.28 21.22
C ASP A 461 -19.92 42.92 19.87
N LYS A 462 -18.95 43.04 18.96
CA LYS A 462 -19.14 43.63 17.62
C LYS A 462 -19.34 42.56 16.54
N GLY A 463 -19.07 41.30 16.86
CA GLY A 463 -19.15 40.19 15.93
C GLY A 463 -20.50 39.50 15.97
N TRP A 464 -20.64 38.44 15.19
CA TRP A 464 -21.85 37.61 15.22
C TRP A 464 -21.54 36.17 14.83
N TYR A 465 -22.45 35.28 15.22
CA TYR A 465 -22.42 33.86 14.90
C TYR A 465 -23.79 33.43 14.37
N ARG A 466 -23.80 32.66 13.28
CA ARG A 466 -25.02 32.10 12.67
C ARG A 466 -24.82 30.60 12.47
N ALA A 467 -25.69 29.78 13.04
CA ALA A 467 -25.66 28.33 12.91
C ALA A 467 -26.81 27.82 12.03
N SER A 468 -26.55 26.74 11.29
CA SER A 468 -27.57 25.95 10.59
C SER A 468 -27.91 24.68 11.38
N THR A 469 -29.06 24.10 11.07
CA THR A 469 -29.48 22.79 11.62
C THR A 469 -28.57 21.64 11.20
N ASN A 470 -27.91 21.74 10.05
CA ASN A 470 -27.03 20.71 9.49
C ASN A 470 -25.56 20.94 9.88
N GLY A 471 -25.32 21.81 10.86
CA GLY A 471 -24.02 21.99 11.47
C GLY A 471 -23.07 22.94 10.75
N HIS A 472 -23.41 23.48 9.58
CA HIS A 472 -22.69 24.63 9.04
C HIS A 472 -22.86 25.86 9.93
N SER A 473 -21.84 26.72 9.99
CA SER A 473 -21.96 28.00 10.69
C SER A 473 -21.09 29.09 10.08
N PHE A 474 -21.49 30.33 10.29
CA PHE A 474 -20.69 31.53 9.99
C PHE A 474 -20.32 32.19 11.30
N LEU A 475 -19.03 32.50 11.48
CA LEU A 475 -18.48 33.19 12.64
C LEU A 475 -17.74 34.44 12.16
N TYR A 476 -18.32 35.61 12.42
CA TYR A 476 -17.70 36.89 12.13
C TYR A 476 -16.99 37.46 13.37
N VAL A 477 -15.69 37.70 13.23
CA VAL A 477 -14.81 38.26 14.26
C VAL A 477 -14.24 39.59 13.73
N PRO A 478 -14.83 40.74 14.08
CA PRO A 478 -14.37 42.04 13.61
C PRO A 478 -13.07 42.49 14.29
N ARG A 479 -12.20 43.15 13.52
CA ARG A 479 -11.01 43.85 14.04
C ARG A 479 -10.79 45.19 13.37
N SER A 480 -10.62 45.19 12.05
CA SER A 480 -10.43 46.38 11.23
C SER A 480 -11.30 46.35 9.97
N SER A 481 -11.66 47.52 9.44
CA SER A 481 -12.34 47.66 8.14
C SER A 481 -11.36 47.66 6.96
N ASP A 482 -10.07 47.41 7.21
CA ASP A 482 -9.05 47.42 6.16
C ASP A 482 -9.11 46.14 5.33
N THR A 483 -9.03 44.98 6.00
CA THR A 483 -9.06 43.67 5.36
C THR A 483 -10.03 42.73 6.06
N LEU A 484 -10.90 42.09 5.28
CA LEU A 484 -11.69 40.93 5.68
C LEU A 484 -11.11 39.66 5.05
N VAL A 485 -10.81 38.67 5.88
CA VAL A 485 -10.45 37.32 5.44
C VAL A 485 -11.63 36.38 5.62
N VAL A 486 -12.18 35.88 4.51
CA VAL A 486 -13.21 34.84 4.49
C VAL A 486 -12.53 33.49 4.38
N THR A 487 -12.67 32.64 5.39
CA THR A 487 -11.94 31.38 5.50
C THR A 487 -12.86 30.17 5.59
N PHE A 488 -12.44 29.06 4.99
CA PHE A 488 -13.22 27.83 4.90
C PHE A 488 -12.40 26.65 5.43
N ASP A 489 -13.07 25.79 6.17
CA ASP A 489 -12.49 24.55 6.66
C ASP A 489 -12.24 23.55 5.53
N ASN A 490 -11.14 22.81 5.66
CA ASN A 490 -10.86 21.63 4.84
C ASN A 490 -11.43 20.37 5.50
N LEU A 491 -11.21 19.21 4.88
CA LEU A 491 -11.72 17.92 5.38
C LEU A 491 -11.19 17.58 6.78
N ASP A 492 -9.90 17.83 7.03
CA ASP A 492 -9.24 17.52 8.30
C ASP A 492 -9.78 18.40 9.44
N ILE A 493 -9.95 19.70 9.19
CA ILE A 493 -10.53 20.62 10.19
C ILE A 493 -12.00 20.26 10.44
N ALA A 494 -12.72 19.82 9.41
CA ALA A 494 -14.09 19.31 9.57
C ALA A 494 -14.17 18.03 10.42
N MET A 495 -13.06 17.32 10.64
CA MET A 495 -12.98 16.18 11.56
C MET A 495 -12.68 16.58 13.02
N THR A 496 -12.24 17.81 13.28
CA THR A 496 -11.90 18.25 14.65
C THR A 496 -13.13 18.43 15.54
N LYS A 497 -12.98 18.21 16.85
CA LYS A 497 -14.02 18.50 17.83
C LYS A 497 -14.41 19.97 17.73
N ARG A 498 -15.71 20.26 17.69
CA ARG A 498 -16.22 21.63 17.51
C ARG A 498 -15.66 22.61 18.54
N GLU A 499 -15.56 22.20 19.80
CA GLU A 499 -15.09 23.04 20.92
C GLU A 499 -13.66 23.57 20.71
N ASP A 500 -12.80 22.73 20.12
CA ASP A 500 -11.41 23.05 19.81
C ASP A 500 -11.25 23.75 18.46
N ARG A 501 -12.26 23.65 17.60
CA ARG A 501 -12.21 24.18 16.23
C ARG A 501 -12.13 25.70 16.26
N ARG A 502 -11.21 26.23 15.46
CA ARG A 502 -11.11 27.67 15.17
C ARG A 502 -11.17 27.83 13.66
N PRO A 503 -11.66 28.98 13.15
CA PRO A 503 -11.62 29.24 11.72
C PRO A 503 -10.22 29.04 11.17
N TRP A 504 -10.11 28.45 9.98
CA TRP A 504 -8.80 28.13 9.42
C TRP A 504 -7.94 29.39 9.28
N GLY A 505 -6.74 29.35 9.88
CA GLY A 505 -5.83 30.49 9.94
C GLY A 505 -6.08 31.51 11.05
N TYR A 506 -6.97 31.21 12.01
CA TYR A 506 -7.36 32.10 13.10
C TYR A 506 -6.22 32.90 13.74
N SER A 507 -5.15 32.22 14.17
CA SER A 507 -4.05 32.85 14.90
C SER A 507 -3.34 33.92 14.06
N PHE A 508 -2.92 33.60 12.83
CA PHE A 508 -2.18 34.58 12.02
C PHE A 508 -3.07 35.71 11.52
N ILE A 509 -4.36 35.47 11.22
CA ILE A 509 -5.31 36.53 10.83
C ILE A 509 -5.51 37.50 12.00
N LYS A 510 -5.65 36.95 13.21
CA LYS A 510 -5.73 37.73 14.45
C LYS A 510 -4.48 38.58 14.66
N ASP A 511 -3.29 38.00 14.46
CA ASP A 511 -2.01 38.68 14.71
C ASP A 511 -1.77 39.84 13.73
N GLN A 512 -2.34 39.80 12.51
CA GLN A 512 -2.32 40.93 11.57
C GLN A 512 -3.37 42.01 11.85
N GLY A 513 -4.30 41.79 12.80
CA GLY A 513 -5.38 42.74 13.10
C GLY A 513 -6.48 42.79 12.04
N TRP A 514 -6.62 41.76 11.20
CA TRP A 514 -7.65 41.70 10.16
C TRP A 514 -8.98 41.17 10.68
N SER A 515 -10.08 41.66 10.10
CA SER A 515 -11.41 41.08 10.33
C SER A 515 -11.50 39.71 9.67
N MET A 516 -12.29 38.81 10.25
CA MET A 516 -12.38 37.43 9.77
C MET A 516 -13.84 36.96 9.72
N LEU A 517 -14.21 36.32 8.62
CA LEU A 517 -15.44 35.56 8.48
C LEU A 517 -15.10 34.07 8.31
N GLY A 518 -15.21 33.31 9.39
CA GLY A 518 -15.04 31.86 9.36
C GLY A 518 -16.31 31.17 8.90
N VAL A 519 -16.23 30.38 7.83
CA VAL A 519 -17.33 29.55 7.32
C VAL A 519 -17.04 28.10 7.65
N LEU A 520 -17.63 27.62 8.74
CA LEU A 520 -17.34 26.30 9.27
C LEU A 520 -18.24 25.25 8.62
N ALA A 521 -17.62 24.14 8.21
CA ALA A 521 -18.31 23.03 7.56
C ALA A 521 -19.00 22.12 8.59
N GLY A 522 -20.27 21.78 8.36
CA GLY A 522 -21.01 20.77 9.13
C GLY A 522 -20.58 19.31 8.86
N GLY A 523 -19.59 19.12 8.00
CA GLY A 523 -19.04 17.82 7.59
C GLY A 523 -18.32 17.97 6.24
N TRP A 524 -18.11 16.85 5.54
CA TRP A 524 -17.58 16.85 4.18
C TRP A 524 -18.69 17.12 3.18
N THR A 525 -19.10 18.38 3.05
CA THR A 525 -20.30 18.78 2.31
C THR A 525 -20.00 19.60 1.06
N TRP A 526 -18.75 20.02 0.88
CA TRP A 526 -18.36 21.03 -0.12
C TRP A 526 -19.21 22.30 -0.03
N TYR A 527 -19.75 22.60 1.15
CA TYR A 527 -20.58 23.79 1.37
C TYR A 527 -21.82 23.87 0.44
N ARG A 528 -22.30 22.71 -0.03
CA ARG A 528 -23.43 22.61 -0.98
C ARG A 528 -24.82 22.63 -0.34
N GLU A 529 -24.91 22.94 0.95
CA GLU A 529 -26.20 23.18 1.60
C GLU A 529 -26.75 24.53 1.13
N GLN A 530 -28.04 24.58 0.75
CA GLN A 530 -28.68 25.81 0.26
C GLN A 530 -28.53 26.97 1.26
N TRP A 531 -28.66 26.69 2.56
CA TRP A 531 -28.47 27.66 3.63
C TRP A 531 -27.15 28.42 3.54
N VAL A 532 -26.04 27.77 3.15
CA VAL A 532 -24.74 28.44 3.01
C VAL A 532 -24.78 29.46 1.87
N SER A 533 -25.43 29.10 0.75
CA SER A 533 -25.61 30.00 -0.38
C SER A 533 -26.46 31.21 0.00
N ASP A 534 -27.57 30.98 0.71
CA ASP A 534 -28.48 32.03 1.17
C ASP A 534 -27.79 33.01 2.13
N GLN A 535 -26.88 32.51 2.99
CA GLN A 535 -26.09 33.38 3.87
C GLN A 535 -25.15 34.29 3.08
N PHE A 536 -24.47 33.79 2.05
CA PHE A 536 -23.61 34.62 1.20
C PHE A 536 -24.40 35.65 0.39
N ASP A 537 -25.58 35.27 -0.09
CA ASP A 537 -26.49 36.19 -0.77
C ASP A 537 -26.96 37.31 0.14
N GLN A 538 -27.40 36.97 1.35
CA GLN A 538 -27.81 37.95 2.34
C GLN A 538 -26.66 38.91 2.68
N LEU A 539 -25.44 38.39 2.93
CA LEU A 539 -24.27 39.24 3.20
C LEU A 539 -23.95 40.19 2.03
N LYS A 540 -24.11 39.71 0.79
CA LYS A 540 -23.93 40.55 -0.40
C LYS A 540 -24.99 41.65 -0.47
N ASP A 541 -26.26 41.30 -0.29
CA ASP A 541 -27.40 42.21 -0.40
C ASP A 541 -27.39 43.26 0.71
N ASP A 542 -26.98 42.87 1.91
CA ASP A 542 -26.77 43.77 3.06
C ASP A 542 -25.56 44.70 2.89
N GLY A 543 -24.77 44.54 1.82
CA GLY A 543 -23.56 45.33 1.59
C GLY A 543 -22.41 45.01 2.54
N PHE A 544 -22.45 43.87 3.25
CA PHE A 544 -21.47 43.48 4.27
C PHE A 544 -20.03 43.51 3.73
N PHE A 545 -19.80 43.03 2.51
CA PHE A 545 -18.45 43.01 1.94
C PHE A 545 -17.93 44.41 1.56
N LYS A 546 -18.83 45.37 1.26
CA LYS A 546 -18.47 46.72 0.81
C LYS A 546 -17.90 47.60 1.94
N GLN A 547 -18.07 47.20 3.19
CA GLN A 547 -17.51 47.94 4.34
C GLN A 547 -15.98 47.76 4.48
N PHE A 548 -15.39 46.82 3.74
CA PHE A 548 -13.96 46.53 3.79
C PHE A 548 -13.25 47.06 2.55
N LYS A 549 -12.03 47.60 2.72
CA LYS A 549 -11.21 48.01 1.57
C LYS A 549 -10.74 46.81 0.74
N ARG A 550 -10.49 45.69 1.42
CA ARG A 550 -10.01 44.44 0.83
C ARG A 550 -10.76 43.26 1.40
N VAL A 551 -11.21 42.37 0.52
CA VAL A 551 -11.83 41.09 0.89
C VAL A 551 -11.01 39.98 0.25
N VAL A 552 -10.63 38.98 1.03
CA VAL A 552 -9.86 37.82 0.54
C VAL A 552 -10.52 36.53 0.96
N PHE A 553 -10.81 35.65 0.00
CA PHE A 553 -11.31 34.31 0.22
C PHE A 553 -10.15 33.32 0.25
N TYR A 554 -10.08 32.50 1.30
CA TYR A 554 -8.94 31.65 1.60
C TYR A 554 -9.40 30.23 1.92
N GLY A 555 -8.87 29.23 1.19
CA GLY A 555 -9.25 27.84 1.38
C GLY A 555 -8.21 26.81 0.90
N ALA A 556 -8.29 25.58 1.41
CA ALA A 556 -7.55 24.43 0.90
C ALA A 556 -8.47 23.22 0.63
N SER A 557 -8.24 22.48 -0.45
CA SER A 557 -9.05 21.32 -0.88
C SER A 557 -10.54 21.67 -0.94
N MET A 558 -11.39 21.02 -0.13
CA MET A 558 -12.81 21.37 0.03
C MET A 558 -13.02 22.86 0.36
N GLY A 559 -12.20 23.44 1.24
CA GLY A 559 -12.25 24.86 1.55
C GLY A 559 -11.79 25.73 0.38
N GLY A 560 -10.85 25.22 -0.44
CA GLY A 560 -10.37 25.90 -1.65
C GLY A 560 -11.44 25.98 -2.73
N TYR A 561 -12.24 24.91 -2.89
CA TYR A 561 -13.47 24.95 -3.68
C TYR A 561 -14.37 26.09 -3.20
N ALA A 562 -14.67 26.14 -1.90
CA ALA A 562 -15.59 27.12 -1.34
C ALA A 562 -15.08 28.56 -1.46
N ALA A 563 -13.78 28.78 -1.22
CA ALA A 563 -13.13 30.08 -1.42
C ALA A 563 -13.31 30.59 -2.85
N CYS A 564 -13.14 29.72 -3.85
CA CYS A 564 -13.34 30.07 -5.24
C CYS A 564 -14.83 30.22 -5.60
N ALA A 565 -15.68 29.30 -5.15
CA ALA A 565 -17.11 29.26 -5.46
C ALA A 565 -17.88 30.47 -4.92
N PHE A 566 -17.66 30.83 -3.64
CA PHE A 566 -18.39 31.92 -2.98
C PHE A 566 -17.76 33.30 -3.19
N SER A 567 -16.61 33.39 -3.86
CA SER A 567 -15.94 34.67 -4.18
C SER A 567 -16.84 35.65 -4.93
N SER A 568 -17.78 35.15 -5.75
CA SER A 568 -18.74 35.99 -6.49
C SER A 568 -19.79 36.69 -5.63
N ALA A 569 -19.90 36.33 -4.34
CA ALA A 569 -20.67 37.09 -3.36
C ALA A 569 -20.02 38.44 -3.04
N ALA A 570 -18.70 38.56 -3.24
CA ALA A 570 -17.93 39.79 -3.09
C ALA A 570 -17.12 40.08 -4.38
N PRO A 571 -17.75 40.54 -5.47
CA PRO A 571 -17.05 40.85 -6.72
C PRO A 571 -15.86 41.80 -6.49
N GLY A 572 -14.73 41.52 -7.13
CA GLY A 572 -13.48 42.25 -6.92
C GLY A 572 -12.65 41.82 -5.70
N CYS A 573 -13.07 40.80 -4.95
CA CYS A 573 -12.23 40.18 -3.93
C CYS A 573 -11.01 39.46 -4.52
N ASP A 574 -10.03 39.15 -3.69
CA ASP A 574 -8.95 38.22 -4.06
C ASP A 574 -9.23 36.81 -3.51
N VAL A 575 -8.73 35.79 -4.19
CA VAL A 575 -8.87 34.39 -3.79
C VAL A 575 -7.51 33.73 -3.70
N MET A 576 -7.29 32.96 -2.62
CA MET A 576 -6.14 32.10 -2.42
C MET A 576 -6.62 30.67 -2.14
N ALA A 577 -6.35 29.76 -3.07
CA ALA A 577 -6.81 28.37 -2.99
C ALA A 577 -5.65 27.38 -3.16
N ILE A 578 -5.55 26.44 -2.22
CA ILE A 578 -4.55 25.35 -2.23
C ILE A 578 -5.22 24.05 -2.63
N SER A 579 -4.76 23.41 -3.71
CA SER A 579 -5.31 22.18 -4.30
C SER A 579 -6.84 22.17 -4.36
N PRO A 580 -7.51 23.21 -4.89
CA PRO A 580 -8.96 23.28 -4.89
C PRO A 580 -9.55 22.25 -5.85
N GLN A 581 -10.67 21.65 -5.45
CA GLN A 581 -11.57 21.07 -6.43
C GLN A 581 -12.34 22.22 -7.11
N SER A 582 -12.46 22.19 -8.44
CA SER A 582 -13.30 23.15 -9.18
C SER A 582 -14.80 22.86 -8.98
N THR A 583 -15.13 21.59 -8.88
CA THR A 583 -16.44 20.99 -8.56
C THR A 583 -16.17 19.50 -8.35
N VAL A 584 -17.10 18.75 -7.75
CA VAL A 584 -17.03 17.27 -7.68
C VAL A 584 -18.22 16.61 -8.38
N ASP A 585 -18.93 17.37 -9.21
CA ASP A 585 -19.95 16.85 -10.12
C ASP A 585 -19.33 15.89 -11.15
N LYS A 586 -19.76 14.63 -11.12
CA LYS A 586 -19.24 13.57 -11.99
C LYS A 586 -19.54 13.78 -13.48
N SER A 587 -20.56 14.57 -13.83
CA SER A 587 -20.83 14.95 -15.22
C SER A 587 -19.79 15.93 -15.76
N VAL A 588 -19.15 16.69 -14.87
CA VAL A 588 -18.18 17.74 -15.20
C VAL A 588 -16.74 17.28 -14.98
N VAL A 589 -16.50 16.45 -13.94
CA VAL A 589 -15.19 15.87 -13.57
C VAL A 589 -15.28 14.35 -13.42
N PRO A 590 -15.51 13.61 -14.53
CA PRO A 590 -15.66 12.14 -14.49
C PRO A 590 -14.40 11.41 -14.00
N TRP A 591 -13.24 12.06 -14.02
CA TRP A 591 -11.97 11.55 -13.53
C TRP A 591 -11.76 11.69 -12.01
N GLU A 592 -12.54 12.53 -11.29
CA GLU A 592 -12.37 12.72 -9.84
C GLU A 592 -12.91 11.50 -9.06
N SER A 593 -12.02 10.75 -8.41
CA SER A 593 -12.31 9.44 -7.80
C SER A 593 -12.34 9.43 -6.26
N ARG A 594 -11.91 10.53 -5.61
CA ARG A 594 -11.63 10.57 -4.16
C ARG A 594 -12.89 10.74 -3.31
N TYR A 595 -13.77 11.67 -3.66
CA TYR A 595 -14.77 12.21 -2.73
C TYR A 595 -16.18 11.63 -2.90
N LYS A 596 -16.31 10.30 -2.80
CA LYS A 596 -17.58 9.55 -2.96
C LYS A 596 -18.73 10.07 -2.10
N VAL A 597 -18.40 10.56 -0.90
CA VAL A 597 -19.35 11.07 0.10
C VAL A 597 -20.22 12.23 -0.41
N VAL A 598 -19.79 12.94 -1.45
CA VAL A 598 -20.50 14.13 -2.00
C VAL A 598 -20.93 13.99 -3.45
N TRP A 599 -20.73 12.84 -4.10
CA TRP A 599 -21.11 12.66 -5.51
C TRP A 599 -22.60 12.79 -5.79
N ASN A 600 -23.45 12.58 -4.77
CA ASN A 600 -24.90 12.74 -4.88
C ASN A 600 -25.40 14.15 -4.51
N ARG A 601 -24.51 15.09 -4.16
CA ARG A 601 -24.89 16.46 -3.83
C ARG A 601 -25.07 17.30 -5.10
N ASP A 602 -25.91 18.32 -5.02
CA ASP A 602 -26.18 19.23 -6.14
C ASP A 602 -25.09 20.30 -6.28
N PHE A 603 -24.39 20.29 -7.41
CA PHE A 603 -23.39 21.27 -7.81
C PHE A 603 -23.90 22.24 -8.88
N ASN A 604 -25.21 22.28 -9.12
CA ASN A 604 -25.82 23.30 -9.96
C ASN A 604 -25.91 24.65 -9.23
N GLY A 605 -26.32 25.67 -9.98
CA GLY A 605 -26.54 27.02 -9.47
C GLY A 605 -25.30 27.90 -9.42
N LYS A 606 -25.47 29.13 -8.93
CA LYS A 606 -24.51 30.23 -9.03
C LYS A 606 -23.18 30.05 -8.29
N TYR A 607 -23.12 29.14 -7.32
CA TYR A 607 -21.90 28.80 -6.58
C TYR A 607 -21.42 27.37 -6.91
N GLY A 608 -21.92 26.78 -7.99
CA GLY A 608 -21.73 25.36 -8.31
C GLY A 608 -20.35 24.99 -8.83
N ASP A 609 -19.87 25.71 -9.84
CA ASP A 609 -18.60 25.47 -10.53
C ASP A 609 -17.59 26.59 -10.23
N ALA A 610 -16.71 26.34 -9.27
CA ALA A 610 -15.78 27.31 -8.74
C ALA A 610 -14.82 27.87 -9.82
N ALA A 611 -14.50 27.09 -10.85
CA ALA A 611 -13.65 27.54 -11.95
C ALA A 611 -14.33 28.60 -12.84
N LYS A 612 -15.66 28.55 -12.98
CA LYS A 612 -16.44 29.55 -13.71
C LYS A 612 -16.72 30.76 -12.85
N VAL A 613 -17.16 30.53 -11.62
CA VAL A 613 -17.70 31.56 -10.74
C VAL A 613 -16.61 32.50 -10.21
N SER A 614 -15.39 32.00 -10.01
CA SER A 614 -14.25 32.80 -9.54
C SER A 614 -13.76 33.85 -10.54
N GLN A 615 -14.28 33.91 -11.76
CA GLN A 615 -14.01 35.00 -12.71
C GLN A 615 -14.50 36.37 -12.20
N ALA A 616 -15.43 36.40 -11.24
CA ALA A 616 -15.88 37.65 -10.60
C ALA A 616 -14.87 38.24 -9.60
N ALA A 617 -13.82 37.48 -9.23
CA ALA A 617 -12.75 37.95 -8.35
C ALA A 617 -11.75 38.84 -9.13
N ASN A 618 -11.08 39.74 -8.41
CA ASN A 618 -9.98 40.53 -8.97
C ASN A 618 -8.75 39.66 -9.27
N ARG A 619 -8.40 38.73 -8.37
CA ARG A 619 -7.26 37.82 -8.54
C ARG A 619 -7.56 36.45 -7.93
N VAL A 620 -7.16 35.36 -8.58
CA VAL A 620 -7.30 33.98 -8.10
C VAL A 620 -5.95 33.28 -8.12
N LEU A 621 -5.36 33.05 -6.95
CA LEU A 621 -4.11 32.31 -6.79
C LEU A 621 -4.40 30.83 -6.55
N ILE A 622 -3.98 29.96 -7.46
CA ILE A 622 -4.17 28.51 -7.37
C ILE A 622 -2.83 27.83 -7.12
N LEU A 623 -2.62 27.29 -5.92
CA LEU A 623 -1.44 26.51 -5.56
C LEU A 623 -1.74 25.02 -5.72
N TYR A 624 -0.93 24.30 -6.48
CA TYR A 624 -1.13 22.86 -6.70
C TYR A 624 0.16 22.17 -7.15
N ASP A 625 0.26 20.86 -6.92
CA ASP A 625 1.30 20.05 -7.54
C ASP A 625 0.86 19.62 -8.96
N PRO A 626 1.58 20.02 -10.03
CA PRO A 626 1.26 19.58 -11.39
C PRO A 626 1.48 18.08 -11.65
N TYR A 627 2.13 17.36 -10.75
CA TYR A 627 2.33 15.91 -10.85
C TYR A 627 1.34 15.10 -10.02
N GLU A 628 0.43 15.76 -9.29
CA GLU A 628 -0.74 15.13 -8.69
C GLU A 628 -1.90 15.16 -9.72
N PRO A 629 -2.24 14.05 -10.41
CA PRO A 629 -3.07 14.10 -11.60
C PRO A 629 -4.48 14.65 -11.36
N LEU A 630 -5.08 14.38 -10.21
CA LEU A 630 -6.43 14.85 -9.88
C LEU A 630 -6.42 16.36 -9.57
N ASP A 631 -5.44 16.83 -8.82
CA ASP A 631 -5.30 18.26 -8.51
C ASP A 631 -4.94 19.08 -9.75
N ALA A 632 -4.03 18.57 -10.59
CA ALA A 632 -3.64 19.23 -11.83
C ALA A 632 -4.82 19.40 -12.79
N GLN A 633 -5.69 18.39 -12.90
CA GLN A 633 -6.89 18.47 -13.74
C GLN A 633 -7.93 19.46 -13.18
N HIS A 634 -8.07 19.59 -11.85
CA HIS A 634 -8.91 20.64 -11.28
C HIS A 634 -8.33 22.03 -11.54
N ALA A 635 -7.03 22.22 -11.28
CA ALA A 635 -6.34 23.49 -11.50
C ALA A 635 -6.43 23.95 -12.96
N ALA A 636 -6.33 23.02 -13.92
CA ALA A 636 -6.41 23.29 -15.35
C ALA A 636 -7.79 23.84 -15.80
N ARG A 637 -8.86 23.63 -15.02
CA ARG A 637 -10.18 24.18 -15.34
C ARG A 637 -10.29 25.69 -15.07
N PHE A 638 -9.47 26.23 -14.19
CA PHE A 638 -9.44 27.66 -13.89
C PHE A 638 -8.68 28.39 -15.01
N THR A 639 -9.42 29.02 -15.94
CA THR A 639 -8.87 29.60 -17.19
C THR A 639 -9.08 31.11 -17.33
N GLY A 640 -9.69 31.76 -16.33
CA GLY A 640 -9.93 33.20 -16.36
C GLY A 640 -8.62 34.02 -16.37
N GLU A 641 -8.66 35.21 -16.97
CA GLU A 641 -7.49 36.12 -17.03
C GLU A 641 -7.01 36.57 -15.65
N ASN A 642 -7.88 36.50 -14.64
CA ASN A 642 -7.59 36.80 -13.24
C ASN A 642 -6.89 35.64 -12.50
N VAL A 643 -6.71 34.47 -13.13
CA VAL A 643 -6.14 33.26 -12.52
C VAL A 643 -4.62 33.24 -12.65
N GLN A 644 -3.94 32.93 -11.56
CA GLN A 644 -2.52 32.66 -11.53
C GLN A 644 -2.23 31.28 -10.92
N HIS A 645 -1.70 30.39 -11.75
CA HIS A 645 -1.25 29.05 -11.36
C HIS A 645 0.14 29.10 -10.72
N LEU A 646 0.19 28.90 -9.40
CA LEU A 646 1.42 28.81 -8.61
C LEU A 646 1.80 27.33 -8.41
N ARG A 647 2.64 26.82 -9.30
CA ARG A 647 2.97 25.38 -9.37
C ARG A 647 3.94 24.97 -8.26
N ALA A 648 3.61 23.86 -7.60
CA ALA A 648 4.39 23.24 -6.54
C ALA A 648 4.83 21.79 -6.86
N PRO A 649 5.67 21.56 -7.90
CA PRO A 649 6.07 20.21 -8.31
C PRO A 649 6.64 19.35 -7.19
N LEU A 650 6.20 18.08 -7.17
CA LEU A 650 6.73 17.00 -6.32
C LEU A 650 6.52 17.22 -4.81
N LEU A 651 5.39 17.85 -4.45
CA LEU A 651 4.94 18.05 -3.08
C LEU A 651 3.58 17.37 -2.79
N GLY A 652 2.94 16.75 -3.81
CA GLY A 652 1.71 15.97 -3.74
C GLY A 652 0.46 16.75 -3.26
N HIS A 653 -0.61 16.02 -2.95
CA HIS A 653 -1.91 16.60 -2.61
C HIS A 653 -1.93 17.41 -1.30
N ARG A 654 -1.27 16.92 -0.23
CA ARG A 654 -1.22 17.61 1.08
C ARG A 654 -0.21 18.78 1.08
N LEU A 655 -0.24 19.59 0.02
CA LEU A 655 0.68 20.69 -0.25
C LEU A 655 0.79 21.66 0.93
N GLY A 656 -0.32 22.01 1.59
CA GLY A 656 -0.31 22.88 2.77
C GLY A 656 0.58 22.34 3.89
N SER A 657 0.51 21.03 4.18
CA SER A 657 1.35 20.38 5.18
C SER A 657 2.82 20.40 4.78
N SER A 658 3.14 20.12 3.51
CA SER A 658 4.51 20.16 3.00
C SER A 658 5.11 21.58 3.08
N LEU A 659 4.34 22.61 2.72
CA LEU A 659 4.78 24.01 2.84
C LEU A 659 5.00 24.41 4.30
N ASN A 660 4.17 23.91 5.22
CA ASN A 660 4.29 24.16 6.66
C ASN A 660 5.55 23.51 7.24
N GLN A 661 5.82 22.25 6.88
CA GLN A 661 7.05 21.54 7.29
C GLN A 661 8.33 22.24 6.82
N MET A 662 8.28 22.91 5.67
CA MET A 662 9.38 23.71 5.15
C MET A 662 9.45 25.13 5.76
N GLY A 663 8.50 25.51 6.62
CA GLY A 663 8.43 26.84 7.23
C GLY A 663 8.03 27.97 6.27
N ILE A 664 7.55 27.65 5.06
CA ILE A 664 7.23 28.64 4.02
C ILE A 664 5.73 28.88 3.83
N LEU A 665 4.86 28.12 4.50
CA LEU A 665 3.41 28.32 4.38
C LEU A 665 3.00 29.73 4.84
N SER A 666 3.34 30.11 6.08
CA SER A 666 2.95 31.41 6.65
C SER A 666 3.33 32.62 5.78
N PRO A 667 4.59 32.78 5.32
CA PRO A 667 4.93 33.92 4.45
C PRO A 667 4.18 33.91 3.12
N ILE A 668 3.90 32.74 2.54
CA ILE A 668 3.08 32.62 1.31
C ILE A 668 1.65 33.08 1.59
N ILE A 669 1.02 32.59 2.66
CA ILE A 669 -0.37 32.95 2.98
C ILE A 669 -0.48 34.44 3.30
N LEU A 670 0.39 34.98 4.16
CA LEU A 670 0.34 36.39 4.53
C LEU A 670 0.48 37.31 3.32
N GLY A 671 1.46 37.04 2.43
CA GLY A 671 1.62 37.81 1.20
C GLY A 671 0.42 37.67 0.24
N ALA A 672 -0.25 36.51 0.22
CA ALA A 672 -1.45 36.34 -0.60
C ALA A 672 -2.61 37.18 -0.06
N LEU A 673 -2.78 37.19 1.27
CA LEU A 673 -3.85 37.90 1.96
C LEU A 673 -3.66 39.43 1.91
N ASP A 674 -2.43 39.94 2.09
CA ASP A 674 -2.16 41.38 2.01
C ASP A 674 -2.06 41.91 0.57
N GLY A 675 -1.92 41.02 -0.42
CA GLY A 675 -1.86 41.36 -1.85
C GLY A 675 -0.45 41.41 -2.44
N SER A 676 0.59 41.35 -1.61
CA SER A 676 2.00 41.50 -2.00
C SER A 676 2.62 40.28 -2.67
N LEU A 677 2.01 39.09 -2.56
CA LEU A 677 2.57 37.86 -3.14
C LEU A 677 2.56 37.92 -4.67
N SER A 678 3.75 38.04 -5.25
CA SER A 678 4.00 37.86 -6.67
C SER A 678 4.38 36.41 -6.99
N SER A 679 4.24 36.01 -8.25
CA SER A 679 4.79 34.72 -8.73
C SER A 679 6.28 34.58 -8.43
N ARG A 680 7.05 35.66 -8.59
CA ARG A 680 8.49 35.67 -8.35
C ARG A 680 8.80 35.36 -6.89
N GLU A 681 8.07 35.99 -5.96
CA GLU A 681 8.30 35.84 -4.53
C GLU A 681 7.87 34.44 -4.07
N TYR A 682 6.75 33.94 -4.59
CA TYR A 682 6.33 32.57 -4.38
C TYR A 682 7.42 31.56 -4.81
N TYR A 683 7.94 31.66 -6.05
CA TYR A 683 8.97 30.74 -6.52
C TYR A 683 10.31 30.90 -5.81
N LYS A 684 10.61 32.08 -5.24
CA LYS A 684 11.76 32.29 -4.36
C LYS A 684 11.61 31.51 -3.06
N LEU A 685 10.46 31.62 -2.38
CA LEU A 685 10.14 30.87 -1.16
C LEU A 685 10.14 29.36 -1.42
N LEU A 686 9.55 28.93 -2.54
CA LEU A 686 9.41 27.52 -2.91
C LEU A 686 10.75 26.80 -3.13
N ARG A 687 11.86 27.52 -3.36
CA ARG A 687 13.20 26.91 -3.47
C ARG A 687 13.63 26.19 -2.19
N ALA A 688 13.04 26.49 -1.03
CA ALA A 688 13.26 25.75 0.21
C ALA A 688 13.01 24.23 0.05
N ARG A 689 12.17 23.81 -0.91
CA ARG A 689 11.95 22.39 -1.20
C ARG A 689 13.21 21.62 -1.60
N LYS A 690 14.26 22.30 -2.09
CA LYS A 690 15.50 21.63 -2.50
C LYS A 690 16.22 20.91 -1.34
N SER A 691 15.98 21.32 -0.10
CA SER A 691 16.46 20.63 1.10
C SER A 691 15.43 19.69 1.72
N SER A 692 14.23 19.56 1.15
CA SER A 692 13.23 18.60 1.61
C SER A 692 13.63 17.19 1.15
N PRO A 693 13.79 16.22 2.08
CA PRO A 693 14.13 14.84 1.71
C PRO A 693 13.12 14.21 0.76
N ARG A 694 11.83 14.52 0.95
CA ARG A 694 10.75 14.10 0.06
C ARG A 694 10.97 14.63 -1.37
N TYR A 695 11.12 15.94 -1.53
CA TYR A 695 11.31 16.54 -2.85
C TYR A 695 12.52 15.95 -3.57
N GLN A 696 13.63 15.78 -2.85
CA GLN A 696 14.85 15.16 -3.36
C GLN A 696 14.61 13.72 -3.86
N ARG A 697 13.90 12.90 -3.07
CA ARG A 697 13.52 11.53 -3.42
C ARG A 697 12.61 11.47 -4.64
N GLU A 698 11.53 12.25 -4.64
CA GLU A 698 10.57 12.28 -5.76
C GLU A 698 11.22 12.78 -7.05
N LEU A 699 12.14 13.75 -6.96
CA LEU A 699 12.89 14.24 -8.12
C LEU A 699 13.85 13.17 -8.66
N PHE A 700 14.52 12.44 -7.77
CA PHE A 700 15.42 11.35 -8.12
C PHE A 700 14.66 10.18 -8.77
N ASN A 701 13.58 9.70 -8.15
CA ASN A 701 12.73 8.63 -8.69
C ASN A 701 12.18 9.02 -10.07
N ARG A 702 11.69 10.26 -10.21
CA ARG A 702 11.19 10.76 -11.49
C ARG A 702 12.27 10.79 -12.59
N ALA A 703 13.53 11.09 -12.23
CA ALA A 703 14.62 11.04 -13.20
C ALA A 703 14.89 9.59 -13.67
N ILE A 704 14.81 8.61 -12.76
CA ILE A 704 14.89 7.18 -13.09
C ILE A 704 13.72 6.77 -13.99
N ASP A 705 12.49 7.07 -13.61
CA ASP A 705 11.27 6.68 -14.35
C ASP A 705 11.23 7.27 -15.76
N LYS A 706 11.92 8.40 -15.99
CA LYS A 706 12.07 9.03 -17.30
C LYS A 706 13.28 8.53 -18.10
N GLY A 707 14.03 7.57 -17.58
CA GLY A 707 15.23 7.03 -18.22
C GLY A 707 16.43 7.98 -18.20
N HIS A 708 16.40 9.05 -17.40
CA HIS A 708 17.48 10.03 -17.29
C HIS A 708 18.53 9.54 -16.27
N THR A 709 19.17 8.41 -16.54
CA THR A 709 20.04 7.68 -15.59
C THR A 709 21.26 8.49 -15.13
N ASP A 710 21.93 9.21 -16.03
CA ASP A 710 23.09 10.06 -15.67
C ASP A 710 22.70 11.25 -14.79
N LEU A 711 21.52 11.85 -15.04
CA LEU A 711 20.97 12.89 -14.20
C LEU A 711 20.59 12.35 -12.83
N ALA A 712 19.92 11.19 -12.78
CA ALA A 712 19.59 10.52 -11.54
C ALA A 712 20.85 10.21 -10.72
N ARG A 713 21.90 9.70 -11.37
CA ARG A 713 23.20 9.42 -10.72
C ARG A 713 23.81 10.69 -10.12
N SER A 714 23.98 11.73 -10.94
CA SER A 714 24.57 13.01 -10.51
C SER A 714 23.75 13.67 -9.39
N LEU A 715 22.43 13.66 -9.52
CA LEU A 715 21.49 14.19 -8.51
C LEU A 715 21.59 13.38 -7.21
N GLY A 716 21.59 12.06 -7.30
CA GLY A 716 21.67 11.20 -6.14
C GLY A 716 22.97 11.39 -5.36
N GLU A 717 24.11 11.43 -6.06
CA GLU A 717 25.42 11.72 -5.45
C GLU A 717 25.44 13.11 -4.77
N HIS A 718 24.83 14.11 -5.39
CA HIS A 718 24.70 15.44 -4.80
C HIS A 718 23.82 15.44 -3.54
N ILE A 719 22.65 14.79 -3.59
CA ILE A 719 21.75 14.67 -2.44
C ILE A 719 22.47 14.00 -1.26
N LEU A 720 23.15 12.87 -1.51
CA LEU A 720 23.84 12.12 -0.45
C LEU A 720 25.05 12.86 0.16
N LYS A 721 25.63 13.85 -0.55
CA LYS A 721 26.63 14.76 0.03
C LYS A 721 26.01 15.80 0.96
N LEU A 722 24.76 16.20 0.73
CA LEU A 722 24.07 17.21 1.53
C LEU A 722 23.41 16.62 2.77
N ASN A 723 22.70 15.51 2.61
CA ASN A 723 21.98 14.85 3.70
C ASN A 723 21.82 13.35 3.42
N PRO A 724 21.74 12.51 4.47
CA PRO A 724 21.33 11.12 4.29
C PRO A 724 19.95 11.07 3.62
N ASN A 725 19.81 10.22 2.61
CA ASN A 725 18.55 9.91 1.96
C ASN A 725 18.55 8.45 1.51
N ARG A 726 17.85 7.59 2.27
CA ARG A 726 17.85 6.14 2.09
C ARG A 726 17.36 5.71 0.72
N ALA A 727 16.21 6.25 0.28
CA ALA A 727 15.60 5.90 -1.00
C ALA A 727 16.54 6.24 -2.17
N VAL A 728 17.18 7.41 -2.14
CA VAL A 728 18.18 7.82 -3.13
C VAL A 728 19.41 6.89 -3.10
N ARG A 729 19.90 6.53 -1.90
CA ARG A 729 21.03 5.61 -1.76
C ARG A 729 20.74 4.23 -2.34
N GLN A 730 19.54 3.72 -2.13
CA GLN A 730 19.10 2.43 -2.68
C GLN A 730 18.96 2.50 -4.21
N GLY A 731 18.28 3.52 -4.74
CA GLY A 731 18.13 3.64 -6.20
C GLY A 731 19.45 3.93 -6.92
N LEU A 732 20.44 4.56 -6.28
CA LEU A 732 21.78 4.67 -6.89
C LEU A 732 22.48 3.32 -7.03
N ARG A 733 22.20 2.34 -6.16
CA ARG A 733 22.77 0.99 -6.28
C ARG A 733 22.18 0.23 -7.44
N THR A 734 20.92 0.48 -7.79
CA THR A 734 20.23 -0.17 -8.92
C THR A 734 20.58 0.46 -10.27
N LEU A 735 21.15 1.67 -10.28
CA LEU A 735 21.67 2.35 -11.49
C LEU A 735 23.11 1.98 -11.86
N ARG A 736 23.72 1.00 -11.18
CA ARG A 736 25.13 0.60 -11.35
C ARG A 736 25.30 -0.56 -12.30
#